data_AF-A0A6H2DSL3-F1
#
_entry.id   AF-A0A6H2DSL3-F1
#
_cell.length_a   1.000
_cell.length_b   1.000
_cell.length_c   1.000
_cell.angle_alpha   90.00
_cell.angle_beta   90.00
_cell.angle_gamma   90.00
#
_symmetry.space_group_name_H-M   'P 1'
#
loop_
_entity.id
_entity.type
_entity.pdbx_description
1 polymer ?
#
loop_
_entity_poly.entity_id
_entity_poly.type
_entity_poly.pdbx_seq_one_letter_code
_entity_poly.pdbx_strand_id
1 'polypeptide(L)'
;MSKFNLLQKIARLNSKENNNNPKDKKSKKPISKKRKMVYSAIGIGSFILILGLGIGVPVSASSTSGSLIQQRADSDVLVSIATPSGEQNILASQLLKAIKSTGEEQNEELKQAKKKIVEYLYDQEVKNAELFQKAWNDSNSDKTSNNSRTFTIRSQQEVRTEQENRLKDERARFQKNFGFNNWETEFNKELTTEKYGNAKTFEDAVDYLTFQALIPVAFSRFKFEFNTSFTNSDVTNRVLKNDIKDDSGRVVFHQGDRLFKNIINLSTKEGEDFINGFLPNIKNPKDENQKPEDIEKNKENQTVAAFLSKSFVKDYMYPKKLFDEIYFNDGAILKDNFELFDMSKIVVNVKTDDKNSQSAWKIAKADLEQLLTYFLVEVQEDGLKAKVIRNGLESLESFKKEEESYKTNQEDKILLTTINPSVNKQTADTFGKLPLQNLSQIFENNSVPFGLSFLDKLFTPKSTTQILSKTLFDKIKSEVFKNNENLLPESSTLVGKTVAEIKEINRRLKDFIEKLSDTELNKAGEAFRNTFGEQTNNFRIHYSYTLTDNPNIKIVFDDKGMQILKVSQIKTWDAFDQIIHKELQLKANNQFDNKINSNINLSSLLSEVQNDDFALYSSIKDKKFQDVLLNDKLRTEQQKQEYLKNITDLSNNFLVSFVINKVLKINSNVQTYLKKELENRLVDDYVFNDQQKFWAVKTQMDKKASQAILDELQTWFKLGNN
;
A
#
# COMPACT_ATOMS: atom_id res chain seq x y z
N MET A 1 25.65 18.27 -51.65
CA MET A 1 24.37 18.27 -52.40
C MET A 1 23.31 17.49 -51.63
N SER A 2 22.06 17.90 -51.79
CA SER A 2 20.98 17.94 -50.80
C SER A 2 20.03 16.73 -50.74
N LYS A 3 19.64 16.33 -49.51
CA LYS A 3 18.28 16.17 -48.95
C LYS A 3 17.03 15.80 -49.80
N PHE A 4 17.11 15.15 -50.97
CA PHE A 4 15.89 14.83 -51.76
C PHE A 4 15.60 13.36 -52.12
N ASN A 5 16.37 12.37 -51.63
CA ASN A 5 16.09 10.93 -51.90
C ASN A 5 15.78 10.06 -50.68
N LEU A 6 15.59 10.66 -49.49
CA LEU A 6 15.17 9.95 -48.28
C LEU A 6 13.64 9.68 -48.25
N LEU A 7 12.84 10.43 -49.03
CA LEU A 7 11.37 10.30 -49.07
C LEU A 7 10.87 9.25 -50.09
N GLN A 8 11.67 8.86 -51.08
CA GLN A 8 11.30 7.78 -52.03
C GLN A 8 11.56 6.37 -51.49
N LYS A 9 12.38 6.22 -50.45
CA LYS A 9 12.69 4.89 -49.88
C LYS A 9 11.69 4.43 -48.80
N ILE A 10 10.91 5.36 -48.24
CA ILE A 10 9.84 5.07 -47.27
C ILE A 10 8.55 4.62 -47.99
N ALA A 11 8.32 5.05 -49.23
CA ALA A 11 7.15 4.63 -50.02
C ALA A 11 7.24 3.19 -50.59
N ARG A 12 8.41 2.53 -50.51
CA ARG A 12 8.64 1.18 -51.08
C ARG A 12 8.63 0.03 -50.06
N LEU A 13 8.51 0.32 -48.76
CA LEU A 13 8.52 -0.72 -47.72
C LEU A 13 7.12 -1.15 -47.25
N ASN A 14 6.05 -0.64 -47.86
CA ASN A 14 4.65 -0.98 -47.49
C ASN A 14 3.88 -1.75 -48.57
N SER A 15 4.53 -2.52 -49.44
CA SER A 15 3.78 -3.41 -50.34
C SER A 15 4.51 -4.72 -50.66
N LYS A 16 3.85 -5.80 -50.22
CA LYS A 16 3.87 -7.17 -50.77
C LYS A 16 4.94 -8.14 -50.23
N GLU A 17 4.58 -8.78 -49.12
CA GLU A 17 4.09 -10.18 -49.06
C GLU A 17 4.57 -11.22 -50.10
N ASN A 18 4.88 -12.40 -49.53
CA ASN A 18 4.66 -13.77 -50.01
C ASN A 18 5.66 -14.50 -50.93
N ASN A 19 6.00 -15.70 -50.42
CA ASN A 19 6.31 -16.98 -51.08
C ASN A 19 7.76 -17.39 -51.43
N ASN A 20 8.20 -18.38 -50.64
CA ASN A 20 8.75 -19.70 -51.01
C ASN A 20 9.99 -19.82 -51.94
N ASN A 21 11.12 -20.24 -51.32
CA ASN A 21 12.06 -21.37 -51.62
C ASN A 21 12.09 -22.03 -53.04
N PRO A 22 13.13 -22.80 -53.46
CA PRO A 22 14.44 -23.18 -52.83
C PRO A 22 15.65 -23.28 -53.82
N LYS A 23 16.78 -23.87 -53.35
CA LYS A 23 17.97 -24.47 -54.07
C LYS A 23 19.16 -23.50 -54.33
N ASP A 24 20.45 -23.83 -54.19
CA ASP A 24 21.19 -25.10 -53.98
C ASP A 24 22.70 -24.84 -53.69
N LYS A 25 23.43 -25.89 -53.25
CA LYS A 25 24.91 -26.16 -53.25
C LYS A 25 25.82 -25.91 -52.02
N LYS A 26 25.90 -26.98 -51.19
CA LYS A 26 27.05 -27.89 -50.86
C LYS A 26 28.46 -27.37 -50.46
N SER A 27 28.84 -27.75 -49.22
CA SER A 27 30.12 -28.35 -48.72
C SER A 27 31.38 -27.44 -48.64
N LYS A 28 32.27 -27.45 -47.64
CA LYS A 28 32.75 -28.46 -46.66
C LYS A 28 33.19 -27.78 -45.33
N LYS A 29 33.06 -28.49 -44.20
CA LYS A 29 33.72 -28.20 -42.89
C LYS A 29 35.18 -28.72 -42.88
N PRO A 30 36.13 -28.21 -42.05
CA PRO A 30 36.22 -28.64 -40.64
C PRO A 30 36.53 -27.54 -39.59
N ILE A 31 36.49 -27.99 -38.35
CA ILE A 31 36.30 -27.36 -37.04
C ILE A 31 37.52 -26.57 -36.48
N SER A 32 37.19 -25.59 -35.61
CA SER A 32 37.95 -25.01 -34.47
C SER A 32 38.33 -23.53 -34.70
N LYS A 33 37.85 -22.56 -33.92
CA LYS A 33 37.97 -22.43 -32.46
C LYS A 33 36.66 -21.97 -31.82
N LYS A 34 36.27 -22.68 -30.75
CA LYS A 34 35.30 -22.25 -29.75
C LYS A 34 35.69 -20.85 -29.24
N ARG A 35 34.92 -19.81 -29.59
CA ARG A 35 34.60 -18.78 -28.62
C ARG A 35 33.21 -19.12 -28.10
N LYS A 36 33.16 -19.62 -26.86
CA LYS A 36 31.93 -19.65 -26.08
C LYS A 36 31.36 -18.23 -26.12
N MET A 37 30.31 -18.01 -26.90
CA MET A 37 29.35 -16.96 -26.58
C MET A 37 28.73 -17.41 -25.26
N VAL A 38 29.32 -16.94 -24.18
CA VAL A 38 28.62 -16.90 -22.89
C VAL A 38 27.48 -15.92 -23.15
N TYR A 39 26.29 -16.48 -23.36
CA TYR A 39 25.06 -15.75 -23.11
C TYR A 39 25.21 -15.16 -21.71
N SER A 40 25.46 -13.87 -21.61
CA SER A 40 25.41 -13.14 -20.35
C SER A 40 23.94 -13.08 -19.95
N ALA A 41 23.49 -14.20 -19.39
CA ALA A 41 22.36 -14.32 -18.50
C ALA A 41 22.67 -13.46 -17.27
N ILE A 42 22.18 -12.23 -17.25
CA ILE A 42 22.20 -11.39 -16.05
C ILE A 42 20.83 -10.73 -15.94
N GLY A 43 20.10 -11.08 -14.89
CA GLY A 43 18.95 -10.33 -14.37
C GLY A 43 17.54 -10.83 -14.70
N ILE A 44 17.27 -11.14 -15.98
CA ILE A 44 15.89 -11.37 -16.45
C ILE A 44 15.64 -12.83 -16.90
N GLY A 45 16.72 -13.59 -17.13
CA GLY A 45 16.62 -14.98 -17.61
C GLY A 45 15.84 -15.91 -16.67
N SER A 46 15.90 -15.69 -15.36
CA SER A 46 15.13 -16.46 -14.36
C SER A 46 13.62 -16.20 -14.46
N PHE A 47 13.20 -14.94 -14.62
CA PHE A 47 11.80 -14.60 -14.77
C PHE A 47 11.23 -15.00 -16.16
N ILE A 48 12.00 -14.83 -17.24
CA ILE A 48 11.58 -15.29 -18.59
C ILE A 48 11.50 -16.81 -18.68
N LEU A 49 12.36 -17.57 -17.98
CA LEU A 49 12.25 -19.03 -17.90
C LEU A 49 10.98 -19.48 -17.17
N ILE A 50 10.51 -18.73 -16.16
CA ILE A 50 9.23 -19.00 -15.48
C ILE A 50 8.04 -18.62 -16.37
N LEU A 51 8.18 -17.59 -17.21
CA LEU A 51 7.17 -17.24 -18.23
C LEU A 51 7.03 -18.31 -19.36
N GLY A 52 7.95 -19.28 -19.43
CA GLY A 52 7.89 -20.42 -20.35
C GLY A 52 6.97 -21.56 -19.90
N LEU A 53 6.39 -21.45 -18.70
CA LEU A 53 5.32 -22.33 -18.20
C LEU A 53 4.00 -21.56 -18.36
N GLY A 54 3.10 -22.10 -19.19
CA GLY A 54 1.88 -21.44 -19.69
C GLY A 54 1.20 -20.48 -18.70
N ILE A 55 1.11 -19.21 -19.10
CA ILE A 55 0.58 -18.11 -18.30
C ILE A 55 -0.79 -17.73 -18.86
N GLY A 56 -1.86 -18.02 -18.13
CA GLY A 56 -3.14 -17.34 -18.35
C GLY A 56 -3.15 -16.04 -17.55
N VAL A 57 -2.72 -14.92 -18.13
CA VAL A 57 -3.03 -13.61 -17.54
C VAL A 57 -4.48 -13.28 -17.90
N PRO A 58 -5.40 -13.11 -16.93
CA PRO A 58 -6.71 -12.56 -17.23
C PRO A 58 -6.50 -11.13 -17.74
N VAL A 59 -6.74 -10.91 -19.03
CA VAL A 59 -6.88 -9.58 -19.61
C VAL A 59 -8.25 -9.03 -19.19
N SER A 60 -8.44 -8.80 -17.90
CA SER A 60 -9.53 -7.97 -17.39
C SER A 60 -8.94 -6.58 -17.14
N ALA A 61 -9.33 -5.64 -17.99
CA ALA A 61 -9.09 -4.23 -17.78
C ALA A 61 -9.55 -3.85 -16.36
N SER A 62 -8.63 -3.39 -15.51
CA SER A 62 -9.01 -2.70 -14.29
C SER A 62 -9.62 -1.37 -14.71
N SER A 63 -10.96 -1.32 -14.77
CA SER A 63 -11.72 -0.12 -15.08
C SER A 63 -11.75 0.83 -13.88
N THR A 64 -10.59 1.37 -13.51
CA THR A 64 -10.54 2.62 -12.74
C THR A 64 -10.69 3.79 -13.72
N SER A 65 -11.92 4.26 -13.86
CA SER A 65 -12.32 5.63 -14.24
C SER A 65 -11.58 6.31 -15.41
N GLY A 66 -12.30 6.60 -16.49
CA GLY A 66 -12.11 7.85 -17.24
C GLY A 66 -11.05 7.85 -18.34
N SER A 67 -11.04 6.86 -19.21
CA SER A 67 -10.73 6.96 -20.64
C SER A 67 -10.80 5.53 -21.20
N LEU A 68 -11.24 5.35 -22.45
CA LEU A 68 -10.97 4.13 -23.19
C LEU A 68 -9.45 3.91 -23.11
N ILE A 69 -8.99 3.02 -22.22
CA ILE A 69 -7.63 2.54 -22.27
C ILE A 69 -7.61 1.71 -23.55
N GLN A 70 -7.17 2.33 -24.64
CA GLN A 70 -6.93 1.62 -25.89
C GLN A 70 -6.15 0.36 -25.54
N GLN A 71 -6.70 -0.78 -25.97
CA GLN A 71 -5.98 -2.04 -25.97
C GLN A 71 -4.61 -1.76 -26.59
N ARG A 72 -3.55 -1.94 -25.80
CA ARG A 72 -2.19 -1.57 -26.23
C ARG A 72 -1.89 -2.29 -27.55
N ALA A 73 -1.41 -1.55 -28.53
CA ALA A 73 -1.07 -2.14 -29.81
C ALA A 73 0.02 -3.19 -29.61
N ASP A 74 0.07 -4.23 -30.45
CA ASP A 74 1.08 -5.28 -30.39
C ASP A 74 2.53 -4.74 -30.45
N SER A 75 2.68 -3.54 -31.02
CA SER A 75 3.91 -2.77 -31.14
C SER A 75 4.24 -1.90 -29.91
N ASP A 76 3.36 -1.81 -28.92
CA ASP A 76 3.57 -0.98 -27.75
C ASP A 76 4.69 -1.57 -26.90
N VAL A 77 5.65 -0.72 -26.56
CA VAL A 77 6.76 -1.05 -25.67
C VAL A 77 6.19 -1.08 -24.25
N LEU A 78 6.14 -2.27 -23.64
CA LEU A 78 5.73 -2.42 -22.24
C LEU A 78 6.87 -2.11 -21.29
N VAL A 79 8.09 -2.49 -21.66
CA VAL A 79 9.31 -2.27 -20.89
C VAL A 79 10.44 -1.94 -21.87
N SER A 80 11.20 -0.88 -21.64
CA SER A 80 12.47 -0.63 -22.32
C SER A 80 13.61 -0.94 -21.34
N ILE A 81 14.47 -1.89 -21.71
CA ILE A 81 15.64 -2.30 -20.94
C ILE A 81 16.86 -1.77 -21.66
N ALA A 82 17.50 -0.76 -21.07
CA ALA A 82 18.73 -0.23 -21.63
C ALA A 82 19.89 -1.22 -21.38
N THR A 83 20.30 -1.96 -22.42
CA THR A 83 21.45 -2.87 -22.41
C THR A 83 22.72 -2.18 -22.93
N PRO A 84 23.94 -2.73 -22.70
CA PRO A 84 25.18 -2.20 -23.29
C PRO A 84 25.17 -2.15 -24.83
N SER A 85 24.30 -2.95 -25.48
CA SER A 85 24.11 -2.99 -26.94
C SER A 85 22.99 -2.08 -27.46
N GLY A 86 22.29 -1.34 -26.59
CA GLY A 86 21.14 -0.50 -26.93
C GLY A 86 19.91 -0.80 -26.09
N GLU A 87 18.82 -0.03 -26.29
CA GLU A 87 17.53 -0.30 -25.65
C GLU A 87 16.89 -1.57 -26.25
N GLN A 88 16.60 -2.54 -25.39
CA GLN A 88 15.79 -3.71 -25.70
C GLN A 88 14.38 -3.48 -25.20
N ASN A 89 13.45 -3.35 -26.14
CA ASN A 89 12.04 -3.17 -25.84
C ASN A 89 11.36 -4.54 -25.74
N ILE A 90 10.72 -4.80 -24.60
CA ILE A 90 9.72 -5.86 -24.47
C ILE A 90 8.42 -5.30 -25.00
N LEU A 91 7.98 -5.83 -26.13
CA LEU A 91 6.72 -5.43 -26.76
C LEU A 91 5.53 -6.16 -26.12
N ALA A 92 4.36 -5.55 -26.17
CA ALA A 92 3.10 -6.18 -25.76
C ALA A 92 2.91 -7.54 -26.43
N SER A 93 3.25 -7.64 -27.72
CA SER A 93 3.19 -8.89 -28.48
C SER A 93 4.14 -10.00 -27.99
N GLN A 94 5.28 -9.67 -27.37
CA GLN A 94 6.22 -10.68 -26.86
C GLN A 94 5.74 -11.27 -25.54
N LEU A 95 5.21 -10.43 -24.66
CA LEU A 95 4.56 -10.87 -23.42
C LEU A 95 3.28 -11.66 -23.75
N LEU A 96 2.44 -11.13 -24.65
CA LEU A 96 1.25 -11.82 -25.15
C LEU A 96 1.58 -13.13 -25.84
N LYS A 97 2.72 -13.29 -26.52
CA LYS A 97 3.14 -14.59 -27.09
C LYS A 97 3.62 -15.60 -26.05
N ALA A 98 4.26 -15.13 -24.98
CA ALA A 98 4.59 -15.99 -23.84
C ALA A 98 3.31 -16.45 -23.10
N ILE A 99 2.34 -15.54 -22.97
CA ILE A 99 1.01 -15.77 -22.35
C ILE A 99 0.06 -16.59 -23.25
N LYS A 100 0.10 -16.41 -24.57
CA LYS A 100 -0.69 -17.16 -25.57
C LYS A 100 -0.18 -18.58 -25.80
N SER A 101 0.91 -19.00 -25.14
CA SER A 101 1.34 -20.41 -25.15
C SER A 101 0.36 -21.31 -24.36
N THR A 102 -0.52 -20.70 -23.58
CA THR A 102 -1.70 -21.28 -22.94
C THR A 102 -2.90 -21.15 -23.89
N GLY A 103 -3.52 -22.26 -24.28
CA GLY A 103 -4.58 -22.29 -25.29
C GLY A 103 -5.83 -21.48 -24.86
N GLU A 104 -6.66 -21.04 -25.82
CA GLU A 104 -7.94 -20.34 -25.54
C GLU A 104 -8.80 -21.13 -24.54
N GLU A 105 -8.78 -22.46 -24.63
CA GLU A 105 -9.46 -23.38 -23.71
C GLU A 105 -8.99 -23.22 -22.26
N GLN A 106 -7.69 -23.15 -22.00
CA GLN A 106 -7.13 -22.99 -20.65
C GLN A 106 -7.50 -21.64 -20.03
N ASN A 107 -7.64 -20.58 -20.85
CA ASN A 107 -8.10 -19.28 -20.37
C ASN A 107 -9.59 -19.29 -20.00
N GLU A 108 -10.43 -19.96 -20.78
CA GLU A 108 -11.85 -20.14 -20.43
C GLU A 108 -12.02 -21.02 -19.19
N GLU A 109 -11.21 -22.07 -19.05
CA GLU A 109 -11.14 -22.90 -17.85
C GLU A 109 -10.76 -22.10 -16.59
N LEU A 110 -9.79 -21.19 -16.70
CA LEU A 110 -9.40 -20.29 -15.62
C LEU A 110 -10.52 -19.31 -15.24
N LYS A 111 -11.19 -18.72 -16.24
CA LYS A 111 -12.37 -17.85 -15.98
C LYS A 111 -13.48 -18.60 -15.26
N GLN A 112 -13.74 -19.84 -15.65
CA GLN A 112 -14.71 -20.70 -14.96
C GLN A 112 -14.27 -21.01 -13.52
N ALA A 113 -12.99 -21.32 -13.30
CA ALA A 113 -12.46 -21.55 -11.96
C ALA A 113 -12.58 -20.29 -11.06
N LYS A 114 -12.30 -19.10 -11.62
CA LYS A 114 -12.49 -17.79 -10.96
C LYS A 114 -13.94 -17.55 -10.56
N LYS A 115 -14.89 -17.83 -11.46
CA LYS A 115 -16.33 -17.76 -11.16
C LYS A 115 -16.69 -18.69 -10.00
N LYS A 116 -16.25 -19.95 -10.09
CA LYS A 116 -16.49 -20.98 -9.06
C LYS A 116 -15.89 -20.62 -7.70
N ILE A 117 -14.70 -20.00 -7.63
CA ILE A 117 -14.13 -19.63 -6.32
C ILE A 117 -14.91 -18.48 -5.67
N VAL A 118 -15.37 -17.50 -6.45
CA VAL A 118 -16.20 -16.41 -5.91
C VAL A 118 -17.53 -16.96 -5.40
N GLU A 119 -18.21 -17.82 -6.17
CA GLU A 119 -19.45 -18.48 -5.77
C GLU A 119 -19.24 -19.34 -4.51
N TYR A 120 -18.18 -20.14 -4.47
CA TYR A 120 -17.84 -20.98 -3.32
C TYR A 120 -17.61 -20.16 -2.04
N LEU A 121 -16.79 -19.11 -2.12
CA LEU A 121 -16.52 -18.24 -0.97
C LEU A 121 -17.79 -17.49 -0.55
N TYR A 122 -18.60 -17.02 -1.51
CA TYR A 122 -19.89 -16.39 -1.22
C TYR A 122 -20.82 -17.31 -0.44
N ASP A 123 -20.96 -18.56 -0.89
CA ASP A 123 -21.82 -19.56 -0.23
C ASP A 123 -21.31 -19.90 1.18
N GLN A 124 -19.99 -19.93 1.38
CA GLN A 124 -19.43 -20.05 2.72
C GLN A 124 -19.89 -18.89 3.61
N GLU A 125 -19.82 -17.65 3.14
CA GLU A 125 -20.24 -16.48 3.91
C GLU A 125 -21.74 -16.52 4.23
N VAL A 126 -22.60 -16.84 3.25
CA VAL A 126 -24.06 -16.98 3.45
C VAL A 126 -24.38 -18.02 4.52
N LYS A 127 -23.82 -19.22 4.41
CA LYS A 127 -24.09 -20.31 5.36
C LYS A 127 -23.59 -19.97 6.76
N ASN A 128 -22.40 -19.37 6.86
CA ASN A 128 -21.85 -19.01 8.16
C ASN A 128 -22.60 -17.82 8.79
N ALA A 129 -23.12 -16.89 7.99
CA ALA A 129 -24.02 -15.83 8.46
C ALA A 129 -25.30 -16.39 9.08
N GLU A 130 -25.92 -17.41 8.47
CA GLU A 130 -27.08 -18.10 9.03
C GLU A 130 -26.75 -18.84 10.33
N LEU A 131 -25.60 -19.54 10.38
CA LEU A 131 -25.14 -20.21 11.59
C LEU A 131 -24.87 -19.21 12.72
N PHE A 132 -24.23 -18.07 12.41
CA PHE A 132 -23.99 -17.01 13.38
C PHE A 132 -25.30 -16.38 13.85
N GLN A 133 -26.28 -16.15 12.97
CA GLN A 133 -27.62 -15.69 13.36
C GLN A 133 -28.31 -16.66 14.31
N LYS A 134 -28.23 -17.97 14.01
CA LYS A 134 -28.80 -19.01 14.88
C LYS A 134 -28.12 -19.01 16.25
N ALA A 135 -26.79 -18.92 16.27
CA ALA A 135 -26.02 -18.83 17.50
C ALA A 135 -26.34 -17.56 18.31
N TRP A 136 -26.48 -16.41 17.64
CA TRP A 136 -26.87 -15.14 18.25
C TRP A 136 -28.24 -15.18 18.91
N ASN A 137 -29.22 -15.80 18.23
CA ASN A 137 -30.58 -15.96 18.74
C ASN A 137 -30.61 -16.96 19.92
N ASP A 138 -29.89 -18.07 19.80
CA ASP A 138 -29.79 -19.10 20.83
C ASP A 138 -29.15 -18.58 22.12
N SER A 139 -28.12 -17.73 21.99
CA SER A 139 -27.35 -17.19 23.10
C SER A 139 -28.04 -16.04 23.86
N ASN A 140 -29.28 -15.69 23.53
CA ASN A 140 -29.93 -14.52 24.09
C ASN A 140 -30.31 -14.72 25.58
N SER A 141 -30.03 -13.71 26.41
CA SER A 141 -30.30 -13.68 27.85
C SER A 141 -30.98 -12.37 28.26
N ASP A 142 -31.44 -12.27 29.51
CA ASP A 142 -32.04 -11.03 30.05
C ASP A 142 -31.11 -9.82 29.94
N LYS A 143 -29.79 -10.04 29.99
CA LYS A 143 -28.76 -9.00 29.87
C LYS A 143 -28.47 -8.57 28.43
N THR A 144 -28.94 -9.32 27.44
CA THR A 144 -28.65 -9.10 26.01
C THR A 144 -29.90 -8.95 25.16
N SER A 145 -31.08 -9.13 25.77
CA SER A 145 -32.40 -9.19 25.12
C SER A 145 -32.78 -7.90 24.39
N ASN A 146 -32.23 -6.76 24.83
CA ASN A 146 -32.49 -5.46 24.22
C ASN A 146 -31.69 -5.19 22.93
N ASN A 147 -30.74 -6.08 22.55
CA ASN A 147 -29.95 -5.94 21.34
C ASN A 147 -30.36 -7.01 20.30
N SER A 148 -31.44 -6.74 19.57
CA SER A 148 -31.86 -7.56 18.43
C SER A 148 -31.05 -7.18 17.19
N ARG A 149 -30.50 -8.19 16.51
CA ARG A 149 -29.68 -8.02 15.31
C ARG A 149 -29.94 -9.12 14.31
N THR A 150 -29.77 -8.75 13.05
CA THR A 150 -29.92 -9.63 11.90
C THR A 150 -28.65 -9.61 11.07
N PHE A 151 -28.09 -10.78 10.82
CA PHE A 151 -26.80 -11.00 10.16
C PHE A 151 -26.95 -11.70 8.80
N THR A 152 -28.14 -11.68 8.18
CA THR A 152 -28.39 -12.40 6.92
C THR A 152 -27.70 -11.79 5.71
N ILE A 153 -27.16 -12.67 4.87
CA ILE A 153 -26.66 -12.38 3.53
C ILE A 153 -27.66 -12.98 2.53
N ARG A 154 -27.97 -12.26 1.45
CA ARG A 154 -28.85 -12.75 0.39
C ARG A 154 -28.25 -13.99 -0.29
N SER A 155 -29.08 -14.92 -0.70
CA SER A 155 -28.64 -16.05 -1.55
C SER A 155 -28.21 -15.56 -2.94
N GLN A 156 -27.40 -16.36 -3.65
CA GLN A 156 -26.98 -16.05 -5.02
C GLN A 156 -28.19 -15.84 -5.96
N GLN A 157 -29.25 -16.62 -5.80
CA GLN A 157 -30.45 -16.53 -6.62
C GLN A 157 -31.21 -15.22 -6.38
N GLU A 158 -31.28 -14.75 -5.13
CA GLU A 158 -31.87 -13.45 -4.80
C GLU A 158 -31.06 -12.31 -5.42
N VAL A 159 -29.72 -12.37 -5.34
CA VAL A 159 -28.83 -11.39 -5.98
C VAL A 159 -29.03 -11.39 -7.49
N ARG A 160 -29.09 -12.56 -8.13
CA ARG A 160 -29.34 -12.69 -9.57
C ARG A 160 -30.68 -12.07 -9.96
N THR A 161 -31.73 -12.36 -9.20
CA THR A 161 -33.08 -11.82 -9.44
C THR A 161 -33.09 -10.29 -9.31
N GLU A 162 -32.37 -9.74 -8.34
CA GLU A 162 -32.23 -8.29 -8.17
C GLU A 162 -31.52 -7.66 -9.38
N GLN A 163 -30.39 -8.23 -9.84
CA GLN A 163 -29.68 -7.69 -11.00
C GLN A 163 -30.50 -7.85 -12.29
N GLU A 164 -31.23 -8.95 -12.45
CA GLU A 164 -32.15 -9.16 -13.55
C GLU A 164 -33.25 -8.09 -13.58
N ASN A 165 -33.84 -7.78 -12.43
CA ASN A 165 -34.87 -6.74 -12.34
C ASN A 165 -34.28 -5.34 -12.63
N ARG A 166 -33.09 -5.03 -12.11
CA ARG A 166 -32.40 -3.77 -12.44
C ARG A 166 -32.14 -3.63 -13.94
N LEU A 167 -31.73 -4.71 -14.61
CA LEU A 167 -31.48 -4.68 -16.04
C LEU A 167 -32.77 -4.61 -16.86
N LYS A 168 -33.88 -5.22 -16.40
CA LYS A 168 -35.22 -5.03 -16.97
C LYS A 168 -35.69 -3.58 -16.86
N ASP A 169 -35.44 -2.92 -15.74
CA ASP A 169 -35.79 -1.51 -15.54
C ASP A 169 -35.00 -0.60 -16.49
N GLU A 170 -33.69 -0.85 -16.66
CA GLU A 170 -32.88 -0.14 -17.65
C GLU A 170 -33.37 -0.40 -19.08
N ARG A 171 -33.71 -1.66 -19.43
CA ARG A 171 -34.34 -1.97 -20.73
C ARG A 171 -35.62 -1.16 -20.95
N ALA A 172 -36.48 -1.06 -19.93
CA ALA A 172 -37.71 -0.27 -20.01
C ALA A 172 -37.43 1.25 -20.16
N ARG A 173 -36.37 1.76 -19.53
CA ARG A 173 -35.91 3.15 -19.74
C ARG A 173 -35.44 3.40 -21.17
N PHE A 174 -34.67 2.48 -21.75
CA PHE A 174 -34.27 2.57 -23.16
C PHE A 174 -35.47 2.52 -24.10
N GLN A 175 -36.44 1.63 -23.84
CA GLN A 175 -37.71 1.57 -24.58
C GLN A 175 -38.45 2.91 -24.55
N LYS A 176 -38.51 3.56 -23.38
CA LYS A 176 -39.14 4.87 -23.22
C LYS A 176 -38.39 6.00 -23.94
N ASN A 177 -37.05 5.99 -23.90
CA ASN A 177 -36.24 7.09 -24.42
C ASN A 177 -35.98 7.03 -25.93
N PHE A 178 -35.85 5.82 -26.49
CA PHE A 178 -35.49 5.62 -27.90
C PHE A 178 -36.66 5.10 -28.77
N GLY A 179 -37.79 4.76 -28.16
CA GLY A 179 -38.98 4.27 -28.86
C GLY A 179 -38.81 2.85 -29.44
N PHE A 180 -39.93 2.25 -29.86
CA PHE A 180 -40.01 0.82 -30.24
C PHE A 180 -39.05 0.37 -31.36
N ASN A 181 -38.65 1.27 -32.26
CA ASN A 181 -37.83 0.90 -33.42
C ASN A 181 -36.33 0.91 -33.15
N ASN A 182 -35.84 1.71 -32.18
CA ASN A 182 -34.40 1.93 -31.99
C ASN A 182 -33.88 1.48 -30.62
N TRP A 183 -34.75 1.26 -29.64
CA TRP A 183 -34.33 0.93 -28.27
C TRP A 183 -33.48 -0.35 -28.19
N GLU A 184 -33.79 -1.38 -28.99
CA GLU A 184 -33.09 -2.67 -28.93
C GLU A 184 -31.64 -2.53 -29.42
N THR A 185 -31.43 -1.75 -30.49
CA THR A 185 -30.09 -1.45 -31.00
C THR A 185 -29.27 -0.67 -29.98
N GLU A 186 -29.85 0.38 -29.39
CA GLU A 186 -29.14 1.20 -28.39
C GLU A 186 -28.91 0.45 -27.08
N PHE A 187 -29.85 -0.38 -26.66
CA PHE A 187 -29.70 -1.24 -25.49
C PHE A 187 -28.61 -2.30 -25.71
N ASN A 188 -28.57 -2.97 -26.86
CA ASN A 188 -27.52 -3.93 -27.19
C ASN A 188 -26.14 -3.26 -27.25
N LYS A 189 -26.04 -2.03 -27.78
CA LYS A 189 -24.79 -1.24 -27.70
C LYS A 189 -24.38 -0.97 -26.26
N GLU A 190 -25.34 -0.58 -25.41
CA GLU A 190 -25.08 -0.36 -23.98
C GLU A 190 -24.60 -1.65 -23.29
N LEU A 191 -25.17 -2.82 -23.60
CA LEU A 191 -24.70 -4.11 -23.07
C LEU A 191 -23.26 -4.44 -23.47
N THR A 192 -22.81 -3.99 -24.65
CA THR A 192 -21.42 -4.18 -25.10
C THR A 192 -20.41 -3.26 -24.41
N THR A 193 -20.83 -2.44 -23.44
CA THR A 193 -19.92 -1.61 -22.64
C THR A 193 -19.30 -2.39 -21.47
N GLU A 194 -18.18 -1.88 -20.93
CA GLU A 194 -17.50 -2.47 -19.77
C GLU A 194 -18.39 -2.56 -18.52
N LYS A 195 -19.38 -1.66 -18.40
CA LYS A 195 -20.37 -1.66 -17.31
C LYS A 195 -21.11 -2.99 -17.19
N TYR A 196 -21.32 -3.68 -18.32
CA TYR A 196 -22.00 -4.97 -18.41
C TYR A 196 -21.05 -6.09 -18.87
N GLY A 197 -19.74 -5.87 -18.79
CA GLY A 197 -18.75 -6.89 -19.13
C GLY A 197 -18.64 -7.18 -20.64
N ASN A 198 -19.02 -6.22 -21.49
CA ASN A 198 -19.11 -6.41 -22.94
C ASN A 198 -20.03 -7.58 -23.34
N ALA A 199 -21.16 -7.71 -22.63
CA ALA A 199 -22.14 -8.76 -22.81
C ALA A 199 -22.74 -8.76 -24.22
N LYS A 200 -22.93 -9.96 -24.78
CA LYS A 200 -23.59 -10.15 -26.08
C LYS A 200 -25.10 -10.33 -25.93
N THR A 201 -25.54 -10.80 -24.78
CA THR A 201 -26.94 -11.07 -24.47
C THR A 201 -27.34 -10.43 -23.15
N PHE A 202 -28.65 -10.32 -22.93
CA PHE A 202 -29.22 -9.85 -21.67
C PHE A 202 -28.79 -10.76 -20.51
N GLU A 203 -28.82 -12.07 -20.72
CA GLU A 203 -28.45 -13.09 -19.74
C GLU A 203 -26.96 -13.01 -19.39
N ASP A 204 -26.08 -12.83 -20.38
CA ASP A 204 -24.64 -12.63 -20.12
C ASP A 204 -24.39 -11.40 -19.25
N ALA A 205 -25.14 -10.31 -19.49
CA ALA A 205 -25.05 -9.10 -18.68
C ALA A 205 -25.56 -9.32 -17.25
N VAL A 206 -26.66 -10.05 -17.07
CA VAL A 206 -27.17 -10.43 -15.75
C VAL A 206 -26.15 -11.27 -15.01
N ASP A 207 -25.55 -12.27 -15.66
CA ASP A 207 -24.55 -13.14 -15.06
C ASP A 207 -23.28 -12.37 -14.66
N TYR A 208 -22.82 -11.45 -15.52
CA TYR A 208 -21.69 -10.57 -15.20
C TYR A 208 -22.00 -9.67 -13.99
N LEU A 209 -23.14 -8.97 -14.00
CA LEU A 209 -23.54 -8.09 -12.90
C LEU A 209 -23.73 -8.87 -11.59
N THR A 210 -24.29 -10.07 -11.68
CA THR A 210 -24.45 -10.98 -10.53
C THR A 210 -23.08 -11.33 -9.98
N PHE A 211 -22.17 -11.82 -10.82
CA PHE A 211 -20.79 -12.14 -10.42
C PHE A 211 -20.10 -10.94 -9.74
N GLN A 212 -20.17 -9.75 -10.34
CA GLN A 212 -19.63 -8.52 -9.75
C GLN A 212 -20.25 -8.18 -8.38
N ALA A 213 -21.55 -8.45 -8.19
CA ALA A 213 -22.25 -8.23 -6.93
C ALA A 213 -21.88 -9.26 -5.84
N LEU A 214 -21.43 -10.46 -6.20
CA LEU A 214 -20.98 -11.49 -5.25
C LEU A 214 -19.58 -11.18 -4.68
N ILE A 215 -18.69 -10.63 -5.50
CA ILE A 215 -17.28 -10.36 -5.14
C ILE A 215 -17.10 -9.66 -3.77
N PRO A 216 -17.84 -8.57 -3.45
CA PRO A 216 -17.63 -7.87 -2.19
C PRO A 216 -17.87 -8.72 -0.95
N VAL A 217 -18.78 -9.68 -1.03
CA VAL A 217 -19.12 -10.60 0.07
C VAL A 217 -18.18 -11.80 0.06
N ALA A 218 -17.89 -12.38 -1.10
CA ALA A 218 -16.97 -13.51 -1.23
C ALA A 218 -15.58 -13.20 -0.61
N PHE A 219 -15.11 -11.96 -0.72
CA PHE A 219 -13.83 -11.51 -0.15
C PHE A 219 -13.94 -10.83 1.21
N SER A 220 -15.03 -11.03 1.95
CA SER A 220 -15.24 -10.45 3.29
C SER A 220 -14.12 -10.76 4.28
N ARG A 221 -13.52 -11.97 4.22
CA ARG A 221 -12.38 -12.34 5.08
C ARG A 221 -11.13 -11.47 4.91
N PHE A 222 -10.95 -10.87 3.73
CA PHE A 222 -9.81 -10.00 3.41
C PHE A 222 -10.10 -8.52 3.70
N LYS A 223 -11.28 -8.19 4.24
CA LYS A 223 -11.70 -6.84 4.58
C LYS A 223 -11.76 -6.69 6.08
N PHE A 224 -10.99 -5.76 6.62
CA PHE A 224 -10.86 -5.56 8.07
C PHE A 224 -11.52 -4.27 8.53
N GLU A 225 -11.98 -4.28 9.77
CA GLU A 225 -12.55 -3.11 10.42
C GLU A 225 -12.29 -3.10 11.93
N PHE A 226 -12.28 -1.89 12.49
CA PHE A 226 -12.47 -1.70 13.91
C PHE A 226 -13.97 -1.61 14.19
N ASN A 227 -14.56 -2.75 14.50
CA ASN A 227 -16.00 -2.89 14.74
C ASN A 227 -16.32 -2.36 16.14
N THR A 228 -17.27 -1.41 16.23
CA THR A 228 -17.81 -0.90 17.50
C THR A 228 -19.29 -1.22 17.64
N SER A 229 -19.73 -2.28 16.96
CA SER A 229 -21.14 -2.61 16.91
C SER A 229 -21.57 -3.44 18.12
N PHE A 230 -20.70 -4.25 18.72
CA PHE A 230 -21.07 -5.10 19.86
C PHE A 230 -20.94 -4.38 21.19
N THR A 231 -21.80 -4.69 22.16
CA THR A 231 -21.66 -4.18 23.54
C THR A 231 -20.81 -5.10 24.40
N ASN A 232 -20.35 -4.60 25.55
CA ASN A 232 -19.69 -5.41 26.56
C ASN A 232 -20.57 -6.60 26.96
N SER A 233 -21.86 -6.36 27.20
CA SER A 233 -22.82 -7.41 27.53
C SER A 233 -22.94 -8.47 26.42
N ASP A 234 -22.93 -8.08 25.15
CA ASP A 234 -22.94 -9.05 24.05
C ASP A 234 -21.72 -9.98 24.11
N VAL A 235 -20.53 -9.41 24.36
CA VAL A 235 -19.27 -10.16 24.40
C VAL A 235 -19.16 -11.04 25.65
N THR A 236 -19.64 -10.57 26.80
CA THR A 236 -19.47 -11.28 28.08
C THR A 236 -20.60 -12.23 28.45
N ASN A 237 -21.85 -11.94 28.04
CA ASN A 237 -23.06 -12.58 28.57
C ASN A 237 -23.81 -13.46 27.56
N ARG A 238 -23.42 -13.46 26.27
CA ARG A 238 -24.02 -14.37 25.28
C ARG A 238 -23.41 -15.77 25.39
N VAL A 239 -24.11 -16.66 26.10
CA VAL A 239 -23.73 -18.07 26.29
C VAL A 239 -24.72 -18.95 25.53
N LEU A 240 -24.21 -19.88 24.74
CA LEU A 240 -25.02 -20.77 23.90
C LEU A 240 -25.77 -21.80 24.73
N LYS A 241 -27.05 -21.98 24.42
CA LYS A 241 -27.93 -22.94 25.08
C LYS A 241 -27.90 -24.30 24.39
N ASN A 242 -27.61 -24.32 23.08
CA ASN A 242 -27.56 -25.53 22.27
C ASN A 242 -26.32 -25.55 21.34
N ASP A 243 -25.93 -26.75 20.92
CA ASP A 243 -24.95 -26.92 19.85
C ASP A 243 -25.51 -26.41 18.51
N ILE A 244 -24.74 -25.56 17.84
CA ILE A 244 -25.04 -25.07 16.50
C ILE A 244 -24.20 -25.84 15.49
N LYS A 245 -24.89 -26.62 14.64
CA LYS A 245 -24.28 -27.51 13.66
C LYS A 245 -24.41 -26.97 12.23
N ASP A 246 -23.39 -27.22 11.41
CA ASP A 246 -23.43 -26.98 9.96
C ASP A 246 -24.24 -28.06 9.21
N ASP A 247 -24.41 -27.89 7.89
CA ASP A 247 -25.13 -28.85 7.02
C ASP A 247 -24.54 -30.27 7.07
N SER A 248 -23.27 -30.41 7.45
CA SER A 248 -22.60 -31.71 7.58
C SER A 248 -22.72 -32.32 8.98
N GLY A 249 -23.49 -31.70 9.88
CA GLY A 249 -23.69 -32.15 11.25
C GLY A 249 -22.52 -31.83 12.19
N ARG A 250 -21.50 -31.11 11.73
CA ARG A 250 -20.35 -30.70 12.56
C ARG A 250 -20.74 -29.52 13.44
N VAL A 251 -20.41 -29.59 14.72
CA VAL A 251 -20.66 -28.49 15.67
C VAL A 251 -19.69 -27.35 15.38
N VAL A 252 -20.22 -26.16 15.06
CA VAL A 252 -19.46 -24.93 14.80
C VAL A 252 -19.41 -24.05 16.06
N PHE A 253 -20.51 -24.04 16.81
CA PHE A 253 -20.58 -23.38 18.12
C PHE A 253 -21.12 -24.37 19.16
N HIS A 254 -20.36 -24.55 20.24
CA HIS A 254 -20.68 -25.52 21.29
C HIS A 254 -21.63 -24.93 22.32
N GLN A 255 -22.54 -25.74 22.81
CA GLN A 255 -23.34 -25.44 23.98
C GLN A 255 -22.44 -25.07 25.18
N GLY A 256 -22.85 -24.06 25.94
CA GLY A 256 -22.12 -23.58 27.13
C GLY A 256 -20.95 -22.65 26.81
N ASP A 257 -20.50 -22.57 25.55
CA ASP A 257 -19.49 -21.59 25.14
C ASP A 257 -20.10 -20.19 25.01
N ARG A 258 -19.27 -19.17 25.26
CA ARG A 258 -19.60 -17.79 24.87
C ARG A 258 -19.61 -17.68 23.35
N LEU A 259 -20.58 -16.97 22.80
CA LEU A 259 -20.71 -16.76 21.35
C LEU A 259 -19.42 -16.20 20.74
N PHE A 260 -18.80 -15.23 21.42
CA PHE A 260 -17.60 -14.53 20.96
C PHE A 260 -16.28 -15.18 21.39
N LYS A 261 -16.31 -16.39 21.97
CA LYS A 261 -15.10 -17.13 22.34
C LYS A 261 -14.18 -17.29 21.12
N ASN A 262 -12.93 -16.82 21.24
CA ASN A 262 -11.92 -16.77 20.16
C ASN A 262 -12.29 -15.85 18.98
N ILE A 263 -13.29 -14.99 19.12
CA ILE A 263 -13.68 -13.98 18.13
C ILE A 263 -13.41 -12.58 18.69
N ILE A 264 -13.85 -12.30 19.92
CA ILE A 264 -13.57 -11.05 20.65
C ILE A 264 -13.16 -11.40 22.08
N ASN A 265 -11.91 -11.12 22.43
CA ASN A 265 -11.35 -11.25 23.77
C ASN A 265 -11.02 -9.88 24.36
N LEU A 266 -11.52 -9.63 25.58
CA LEU A 266 -11.29 -8.40 26.35
C LEU A 266 -10.09 -8.58 27.29
N SER A 267 -9.35 -7.49 27.53
CA SER A 267 -8.19 -7.48 28.45
C SER A 267 -8.51 -7.80 29.91
N THR A 268 -9.79 -7.82 30.28
CA THR A 268 -10.26 -8.00 31.67
C THR A 268 -10.29 -9.45 32.14
N LYS A 269 -9.90 -10.42 31.30
CA LYS A 269 -9.85 -11.84 31.68
C LYS A 269 -8.40 -12.30 31.85
N GLU A 270 -8.00 -12.57 33.10
CA GLU A 270 -6.72 -13.20 33.41
C GLU A 270 -6.61 -14.56 32.69
N GLY A 271 -5.48 -14.79 31.99
CA GLY A 271 -5.12 -16.11 31.44
C GLY A 271 -5.45 -16.38 29.98
N GLU A 272 -5.87 -15.40 29.17
CA GLU A 272 -5.96 -15.53 27.70
C GLU A 272 -4.74 -14.86 27.04
N ASP A 273 -4.02 -15.59 26.19
CA ASP A 273 -2.76 -15.13 25.57
C ASP A 273 -2.95 -14.04 24.48
N PHE A 274 -4.19 -13.79 24.02
CA PHE A 274 -4.49 -12.81 22.96
C PHE A 274 -5.72 -11.96 23.27
N ILE A 275 -5.59 -10.65 23.02
CA ILE A 275 -6.62 -9.63 23.23
C ILE A 275 -6.93 -9.01 21.87
N ASN A 276 -8.20 -8.74 21.56
CA ASN A 276 -8.55 -8.05 20.30
C ASN A 276 -9.81 -7.18 20.43
N GLY A 277 -10.29 -6.97 21.66
CA GLY A 277 -11.42 -6.13 22.01
C GLY A 277 -11.08 -5.21 23.18
N PHE A 278 -11.44 -3.93 23.07
CA PHE A 278 -11.17 -2.92 24.07
C PHE A 278 -12.43 -2.15 24.46
N LEU A 279 -12.52 -1.85 25.76
CA LEU A 279 -13.46 -0.88 26.31
C LEU A 279 -12.75 0.46 26.53
N PRO A 280 -13.50 1.57 26.61
CA PRO A 280 -12.91 2.86 26.93
C PRO A 280 -12.18 2.80 28.28
N ASN A 281 -10.95 3.30 28.34
CA ASN A 281 -10.15 3.36 29.57
C ASN A 281 -10.08 4.78 30.17
N ILE A 282 -10.73 5.74 29.53
CA ILE A 282 -10.89 7.11 30.04
C ILE A 282 -12.22 7.27 30.77
N LYS A 283 -12.32 8.29 31.64
CA LYS A 283 -13.58 8.62 32.30
C LYS A 283 -14.59 9.12 31.27
N ASN A 284 -15.80 8.59 31.34
CA ASN A 284 -16.93 9.16 30.61
C ASN A 284 -17.32 10.50 31.28
N PRO A 285 -17.31 11.63 30.56
CA PRO A 285 -17.71 12.91 31.13
C PRO A 285 -19.14 12.90 31.69
N LYS A 286 -20.00 12.01 31.20
CA LYS A 286 -21.39 11.88 31.66
C LYS A 286 -21.53 11.13 32.99
N ASP A 287 -20.47 10.47 33.47
CA ASP A 287 -20.50 9.65 34.67
C ASP A 287 -20.11 10.46 35.94
N GLU A 288 -19.65 11.71 35.82
CA GLU A 288 -19.17 12.53 36.95
C GLU A 288 -20.23 12.76 38.05
N ASN A 289 -21.51 12.67 37.70
CA ASN A 289 -22.64 12.91 38.62
C ASN A 289 -23.54 11.67 38.83
N GLN A 290 -23.12 10.49 38.38
CA GLN A 290 -23.91 9.26 38.47
C GLN A 290 -23.56 8.42 39.69
N LYS A 291 -24.53 7.64 40.19
CA LYS A 291 -24.28 6.68 41.26
C LYS A 291 -23.42 5.52 40.75
N PRO A 292 -22.61 4.87 41.61
CA PRO A 292 -21.79 3.72 41.21
C PRO A 292 -22.57 2.60 40.50
N GLU A 293 -23.79 2.32 40.95
CA GLU A 293 -24.70 1.32 40.37
C GLU A 293 -25.09 1.66 38.92
N ASP A 294 -25.33 2.94 38.62
CA ASP A 294 -25.66 3.43 37.28
C ASP A 294 -24.43 3.36 36.35
N ILE A 295 -23.24 3.65 36.88
CA ILE A 295 -21.96 3.53 36.16
C ILE A 295 -21.70 2.07 35.77
N GLU A 296 -21.94 1.12 36.67
CA GLU A 296 -21.75 -0.31 36.40
C GLU A 296 -22.75 -0.83 35.36
N LYS A 297 -24.02 -0.44 35.46
CA LYS A 297 -25.04 -0.76 34.44
C LYS A 297 -24.71 -0.15 33.08
N ASN A 298 -24.12 1.05 33.06
CA ASN A 298 -23.66 1.68 31.81
C ASN A 298 -22.48 0.93 31.20
N LYS A 299 -21.59 0.32 31.99
CA LYS A 299 -20.49 -0.50 31.47
C LYS A 299 -20.96 -1.73 30.69
N GLU A 300 -22.10 -2.32 31.04
CA GLU A 300 -22.67 -3.44 30.25
C GLU A 300 -23.13 -2.98 28.85
N ASN A 301 -23.57 -1.72 28.72
CA ASN A 301 -24.05 -1.13 27.45
C ASN A 301 -22.96 -0.45 26.61
N GLN A 302 -21.75 -0.28 27.15
CA GLN A 302 -20.63 0.30 26.40
C GLN A 302 -20.29 -0.56 25.19
N THR A 303 -19.99 0.07 24.06
CA THR A 303 -19.58 -0.68 22.88
C THR A 303 -18.13 -1.12 23.00
N VAL A 304 -17.82 -2.32 22.50
CA VAL A 304 -16.48 -2.87 22.43
C VAL A 304 -15.90 -2.49 21.08
N ALA A 305 -14.72 -1.87 21.06
CA ALA A 305 -13.94 -1.73 19.84
C ALA A 305 -13.16 -3.02 19.61
N ALA A 306 -13.43 -3.74 18.52
CA ALA A 306 -12.79 -5.01 18.19
C ALA A 306 -12.18 -5.01 16.79
N PHE A 307 -11.02 -5.66 16.62
CA PHE A 307 -10.41 -5.85 15.31
C PHE A 307 -10.92 -7.14 14.67
N LEU A 308 -11.76 -6.99 13.65
CA LEU A 308 -12.46 -8.08 12.98
C LEU A 308 -12.28 -8.01 11.47
N SER A 309 -12.43 -9.15 10.79
CA SER A 309 -12.76 -9.16 9.37
C SER A 309 -14.27 -9.04 9.19
N LYS A 310 -14.71 -8.78 7.95
CA LYS A 310 -16.14 -8.78 7.60
C LYS A 310 -16.70 -10.19 7.40
N SER A 311 -15.89 -11.24 7.54
CA SER A 311 -16.32 -12.62 7.32
C SER A 311 -17.23 -13.12 8.44
N PHE A 312 -18.17 -13.99 8.10
CA PHE A 312 -18.91 -14.79 9.07
C PHE A 312 -18.28 -16.16 9.34
N VAL A 313 -17.27 -16.56 8.55
CA VAL A 313 -16.54 -17.79 8.82
C VAL A 313 -15.77 -17.63 10.12
N LYS A 314 -16.16 -18.39 11.16
CA LYS A 314 -15.68 -18.24 12.55
C LYS A 314 -14.16 -18.10 12.66
N ASP A 315 -13.41 -18.96 11.97
CA ASP A 315 -11.94 -18.98 11.96
C ASP A 315 -11.29 -17.72 11.37
N TYR A 316 -12.03 -16.96 10.55
CA TYR A 316 -11.56 -15.75 9.88
C TYR A 316 -12.19 -14.48 10.42
N MET A 317 -13.19 -14.56 11.32
CA MET A 317 -13.77 -13.39 11.98
C MET A 317 -12.69 -12.61 12.74
N TYR A 318 -11.82 -13.30 13.48
CA TYR A 318 -10.58 -12.72 14.00
C TYR A 318 -9.47 -12.85 12.94
N PRO A 319 -8.86 -11.74 12.48
CA PRO A 319 -7.95 -11.76 11.33
C PRO A 319 -6.63 -12.53 11.52
N LYS A 320 -6.25 -12.89 12.75
CA LYS A 320 -4.92 -13.47 13.04
C LYS A 320 -4.55 -14.63 12.13
N LYS A 321 -5.45 -15.62 12.00
CA LYS A 321 -5.22 -16.80 11.14
C LYS A 321 -4.88 -16.40 9.70
N LEU A 322 -5.60 -15.41 9.16
CA LEU A 322 -5.38 -14.93 7.81
C LEU A 322 -4.04 -14.20 7.67
N PHE A 323 -3.68 -13.35 8.64
CA PHE A 323 -2.37 -12.68 8.64
C PHE A 323 -1.22 -13.65 8.80
N ASP A 324 -1.39 -14.67 9.63
CA ASP A 324 -0.44 -15.75 9.79
C ASP A 324 -0.25 -16.51 8.46
N GLU A 325 -1.34 -16.90 7.79
CA GLU A 325 -1.32 -17.59 6.48
C GLU A 325 -0.70 -16.75 5.34
N ILE A 326 -0.80 -15.42 5.40
CA ILE A 326 -0.35 -14.54 4.31
C ILE A 326 1.01 -13.89 4.59
N TYR A 327 1.30 -13.46 5.82
CA TYR A 327 2.46 -12.61 6.14
C TYR A 327 3.44 -13.20 7.15
N PHE A 328 2.99 -13.94 8.17
CA PHE A 328 3.83 -14.17 9.36
C PHE A 328 4.31 -15.63 9.56
N ASN A 329 3.52 -16.64 9.19
CA ASN A 329 3.92 -18.05 9.36
C ASN A 329 5.00 -18.48 8.36
N ASP A 330 5.75 -19.51 8.72
CA ASP A 330 6.63 -20.20 7.77
C ASP A 330 5.81 -20.77 6.61
N GLY A 331 6.24 -20.50 5.38
CA GLY A 331 5.47 -20.84 4.16
C GLY A 331 4.32 -19.88 3.84
N ALA A 332 4.15 -18.79 4.59
CA ALA A 332 3.18 -17.76 4.26
C ALA A 332 3.56 -17.07 2.94
N ILE A 333 2.51 -16.75 2.17
CA ILE A 333 2.60 -16.43 0.74
C ILE A 333 3.47 -15.18 0.49
N LEU A 334 3.38 -14.21 1.39
CA LEU A 334 4.06 -12.91 1.38
C LEU A 334 5.01 -12.76 2.58
N LYS A 335 5.50 -13.87 3.16
CA LYS A 335 6.55 -13.77 4.19
C LYS A 335 7.87 -13.36 3.56
N ASP A 336 8.61 -12.49 4.26
CA ASP A 336 9.90 -11.90 3.87
C ASP A 336 9.89 -11.09 2.57
N ASN A 337 8.73 -10.97 1.93
CA ASN A 337 8.52 -10.35 0.64
C ASN A 337 7.21 -9.57 0.77
N PHE A 338 7.21 -8.25 0.54
CA PHE A 338 6.09 -7.36 0.92
C PHE A 338 6.00 -7.00 2.41
N GLU A 339 7.13 -6.88 3.11
CA GLU A 339 7.16 -6.42 4.51
C GLU A 339 6.34 -5.12 4.71
N LEU A 340 5.52 -5.08 5.77
CA LEU A 340 4.68 -3.93 6.09
C LEU A 340 5.50 -2.89 6.88
N PHE A 341 5.28 -1.61 6.57
CA PHE A 341 5.90 -0.49 7.26
C PHE A 341 4.85 0.31 8.04
N ASP A 342 5.21 0.64 9.27
CA ASP A 342 4.50 1.60 10.10
C ASP A 342 5.28 2.92 10.13
N MET A 343 4.69 3.94 9.50
CA MET A 343 5.34 5.21 9.21
C MET A 343 4.57 6.40 9.76
N SER A 344 5.30 7.38 10.29
CA SER A 344 4.82 8.75 10.46
C SER A 344 5.68 9.70 9.64
N LYS A 345 5.06 10.74 9.07
CA LYS A 345 5.72 11.67 8.15
C LYS A 345 5.44 13.13 8.50
N ILE A 346 6.49 13.95 8.39
CA ILE A 346 6.40 15.41 8.28
C ILE A 346 7.01 15.85 6.96
N VAL A 347 6.27 16.66 6.20
CA VAL A 347 6.78 17.26 4.96
C VAL A 347 7.27 18.68 5.24
N VAL A 348 8.51 18.98 4.89
CA VAL A 348 9.11 20.30 4.98
C VAL A 348 9.19 20.88 3.56
N ASN A 349 8.63 22.08 3.36
CA ASN A 349 8.56 22.71 2.04
C ASN A 349 9.89 23.39 1.65
N VAL A 350 10.94 22.58 1.55
CA VAL A 350 12.26 22.98 1.05
C VAL A 350 12.63 22.02 -0.06
N LYS A 351 12.98 22.56 -1.24
CA LYS A 351 13.18 21.77 -2.45
C LYS A 351 14.55 21.99 -3.05
N THR A 352 15.16 20.91 -3.51
CA THR A 352 16.35 20.97 -4.35
C THR A 352 16.02 21.63 -5.69
N ASP A 353 17.03 22.15 -6.38
CA ASP A 353 16.91 22.44 -7.80
C ASP A 353 16.91 21.12 -8.58
N ASP A 354 15.97 20.96 -9.52
CA ASP A 354 15.76 19.69 -10.22
C ASP A 354 16.70 19.50 -11.43
N LYS A 355 17.63 20.44 -11.65
CA LYS A 355 18.57 20.45 -12.79
C LYS A 355 20.01 20.70 -12.38
N ASN A 356 20.26 21.40 -11.28
CA ASN A 356 21.59 21.80 -10.88
C ASN A 356 21.83 21.61 -9.37
N SER A 357 22.68 20.64 -9.01
CA SER A 357 23.06 20.40 -7.61
C SER A 357 23.78 21.59 -6.97
N GLN A 358 24.37 22.50 -7.76
CA GLN A 358 25.03 23.70 -7.26
C GLN A 358 24.06 24.83 -6.92
N SER A 359 22.81 24.79 -7.37
CA SER A 359 21.86 25.86 -7.06
C SER A 359 21.47 25.84 -5.59
N ALA A 360 21.25 27.03 -5.01
CA ALA A 360 20.63 27.15 -3.70
C ALA A 360 19.27 26.44 -3.67
N TRP A 361 18.93 25.83 -2.54
CA TRP A 361 17.62 25.21 -2.38
C TRP A 361 16.52 26.27 -2.29
N LYS A 362 15.33 25.92 -2.78
CA LYS A 362 14.17 26.81 -2.75
C LYS A 362 13.45 26.68 -1.41
N ILE A 363 13.36 27.79 -0.69
CA ILE A 363 12.63 27.93 0.58
C ILE A 363 11.92 29.28 0.60
N ALA A 364 10.65 29.31 1.01
CA ALA A 364 9.93 30.56 1.20
C ALA A 364 10.22 31.16 2.59
N LYS A 365 10.05 32.47 2.75
CA LYS A 365 10.21 33.17 4.04
C LYS A 365 9.36 32.54 5.16
N ALA A 366 8.11 32.21 4.86
CA ALA A 366 7.20 31.58 5.81
C ALA A 366 7.68 30.19 6.26
N ASP A 367 8.25 29.40 5.34
CA ASP A 367 8.80 28.07 5.67
C ASP A 367 10.09 28.21 6.52
N LEU A 368 10.94 29.20 6.21
CA LEU A 368 12.12 29.51 7.03
C LEU A 368 11.72 29.97 8.44
N GLU A 369 10.72 30.85 8.56
CA GLU A 369 10.16 31.27 9.85
C GLU A 369 9.69 30.08 10.68
N GLN A 370 8.91 29.17 10.07
CA GLN A 370 8.39 27.97 10.74
C GLN A 370 9.51 27.06 11.27
N LEU A 371 10.60 26.90 10.51
CA LEU A 371 11.73 26.05 10.91
C LEU A 371 12.57 26.67 12.04
N LEU A 372 12.64 27.99 12.13
CA LEU A 372 13.48 28.70 13.10
C LEU A 372 12.71 29.17 14.35
N THR A 373 11.38 29.18 14.31
CA THR A 373 10.52 29.58 15.43
C THR A 373 10.70 28.66 16.63
N TYR A 374 10.75 29.25 17.84
CA TYR A 374 10.84 28.51 19.10
C TYR A 374 9.47 28.12 19.64
N PHE A 375 9.32 26.85 19.99
CA PHE A 375 8.14 26.23 20.59
C PHE A 375 8.37 26.00 22.08
N LEU A 376 7.38 26.38 22.88
CA LEU A 376 7.29 26.03 24.29
C LEU A 376 6.77 24.60 24.43
N VAL A 377 7.68 23.66 24.64
CA VAL A 377 7.35 22.24 24.83
C VAL A 377 6.86 21.98 26.25
N GLU A 378 7.52 22.58 27.24
CA GLU A 378 7.15 22.46 28.64
C GLU A 378 7.42 23.77 29.39
N VAL A 379 6.56 24.09 30.35
CA VAL A 379 6.72 25.20 31.30
C VAL A 379 7.01 24.67 32.70
N GLN A 380 7.62 25.50 33.54
CA GLN A 380 7.81 25.24 34.97
C GLN A 380 6.45 25.21 35.69
N GLU A 381 6.43 24.74 36.95
CA GLU A 381 5.19 24.60 37.73
C GLU A 381 4.41 25.91 37.89
N ASP A 382 5.11 27.06 37.85
CA ASP A 382 4.50 28.39 37.90
C ASP A 382 3.76 28.80 36.60
N GLY A 383 3.94 28.04 35.52
CA GLY A 383 3.38 28.30 34.18
C GLY A 383 3.95 29.53 33.47
N LEU A 384 4.91 30.23 34.07
CA LEU A 384 5.42 31.51 33.57
C LEU A 384 6.75 31.37 32.85
N LYS A 385 7.56 30.38 33.25
CA LYS A 385 8.89 30.15 32.69
C LYS A 385 8.95 28.87 31.90
N ALA A 386 9.77 28.88 30.87
CA ALA A 386 9.99 27.70 30.06
C ALA A 386 10.89 26.69 30.77
N LYS A 387 10.53 25.42 30.65
CA LYS A 387 11.32 24.27 31.11
C LYS A 387 11.95 23.52 29.94
N VAL A 388 11.22 23.36 28.84
CA VAL A 388 11.73 22.78 27.58
C VAL A 388 11.29 23.67 26.43
N ILE A 389 12.26 24.06 25.59
CA ILE A 389 12.05 24.84 24.38
C ILE A 389 12.80 24.15 23.25
N ARG A 390 12.21 24.13 22.07
CA ARG A 390 12.88 23.69 20.84
C ARG A 390 12.54 24.62 19.69
N ASN A 391 13.45 24.83 18.75
CA ASN A 391 13.08 25.40 17.45
C ASN A 391 12.51 24.32 16.50
N GLY A 392 12.03 24.71 15.32
CA GLY A 392 11.47 23.77 14.35
C GLY A 392 12.46 22.70 13.89
N LEU A 393 13.71 23.05 13.62
CA LEU A 393 14.76 22.10 13.22
C LEU A 393 15.06 21.06 14.30
N GLU A 394 15.19 21.50 15.56
CA GLU A 394 15.32 20.61 16.73
C GLU A 394 14.09 19.72 16.90
N SER A 395 12.91 20.28 16.68
CA SER A 395 11.65 19.57 16.85
C SER A 395 11.50 18.45 15.82
N LEU A 396 11.93 18.67 14.57
CA LEU A 396 11.98 17.66 13.49
C LEU A 396 12.89 16.47 13.84
N GLU A 397 14.07 16.69 14.43
CA GLU A 397 14.95 15.58 14.85
C GLU A 397 14.48 14.89 16.13
N SER A 398 13.69 15.61 16.93
CA SER A 398 12.99 15.03 18.07
C SER A 398 11.63 14.45 17.70
N PHE A 399 11.27 14.38 16.40
CA PHE A 399 9.95 13.94 15.97
C PHE A 399 9.66 12.56 16.52
N LYS A 400 8.64 12.50 17.36
CA LYS A 400 8.20 11.27 17.97
C LYS A 400 7.03 10.76 17.13
N LYS A 401 6.89 9.45 17.18
CA LYS A 401 5.71 8.76 16.65
C LYS A 401 4.90 8.42 17.88
N GLU A 402 3.58 8.53 17.77
CA GLU A 402 2.59 8.27 18.83
C GLU A 402 3.15 7.45 20.01
N GLU A 403 3.50 8.16 21.09
CA GLU A 403 3.97 7.60 22.35
C GLU A 403 2.78 7.45 23.32
N GLU A 404 2.93 6.65 24.37
CA GLU A 404 1.89 6.45 25.40
C GLU A 404 1.56 7.73 26.18
N SER A 405 2.40 8.77 26.09
CA SER A 405 2.23 10.04 26.81
C SER A 405 1.45 11.07 25.98
N TYR A 406 0.28 11.48 26.49
CA TYR A 406 -0.54 12.57 25.93
C TYR A 406 0.26 13.86 25.69
N LYS A 407 1.18 14.21 26.61
CA LYS A 407 1.99 15.43 26.52
C LYS A 407 2.93 15.40 25.31
N THR A 408 3.50 14.24 25.04
CA THR A 408 4.40 14.02 23.90
C THR A 408 3.65 14.12 22.58
N ASN A 409 2.44 13.57 22.51
CA ASN A 409 1.58 13.66 21.32
C ASN A 409 1.16 15.11 20.99
N GLN A 410 1.14 16.01 21.98
CA GLN A 410 0.89 17.44 21.73
C GLN A 410 2.09 18.14 21.04
N GLU A 411 3.33 17.76 21.34
CA GLU A 411 4.53 18.31 20.67
C GLU A 411 4.47 18.02 19.16
N ASP A 412 4.26 16.76 18.79
CA ASP A 412 4.19 16.34 17.38
C ASP A 412 2.99 17.00 16.67
N LYS A 413 1.86 17.18 17.36
CA LYS A 413 0.70 17.89 16.83
C LYS A 413 1.00 19.37 16.56
N ILE A 414 1.69 20.05 17.48
CA ILE A 414 2.14 21.44 17.27
C ILE A 414 3.08 21.51 16.08
N LEU A 415 4.01 20.57 15.97
CA LEU A 415 4.96 20.49 14.87
C LEU A 415 4.25 20.32 13.52
N LEU A 416 3.32 19.38 13.41
CA LEU A 416 2.52 19.11 12.20
C LEU A 416 1.57 20.24 11.83
N THR A 417 1.10 21.02 12.81
CA THR A 417 0.25 22.19 12.55
C THR A 417 1.04 23.46 12.26
N THR A 418 2.35 23.47 12.52
CA THR A 418 3.22 24.63 12.28
C THR A 418 4.06 24.48 11.01
N ILE A 419 4.70 23.33 10.82
CA ILE A 419 5.58 23.09 9.66
C ILE A 419 4.73 22.73 8.45
N ASN A 420 4.85 23.47 7.35
CA ASN A 420 4.11 23.26 6.10
C ASN A 420 2.62 22.92 6.34
N PRO A 421 1.86 23.83 6.98
CA PRO A 421 0.53 23.54 7.50
C PRO A 421 -0.49 23.19 6.42
N SER A 422 -0.27 23.59 5.17
CA SER A 422 -1.13 23.23 4.04
C SER A 422 -1.15 21.73 3.76
N VAL A 423 -0.06 21.03 4.07
CA VAL A 423 0.09 19.57 3.90
C VAL A 423 -0.07 18.85 5.24
N ASN A 424 0.72 19.22 6.25
CA ASN A 424 0.85 18.41 7.46
C ASN A 424 -0.36 18.52 8.41
N LYS A 425 -1.14 19.61 8.35
CA LYS A 425 -2.35 19.76 9.19
C LYS A 425 -3.38 18.66 8.94
N GLN A 426 -3.39 18.08 7.74
CA GLN A 426 -4.31 16.99 7.38
C GLN A 426 -4.05 15.71 8.18
N THR A 427 -2.83 15.52 8.65
CA THR A 427 -2.39 14.36 9.45
C THR A 427 -2.00 14.74 10.87
N ALA A 428 -2.27 15.98 11.31
CA ALA A 428 -1.88 16.45 12.63
C ALA A 428 -2.64 15.74 13.76
N ASP A 429 -3.91 15.44 13.55
CA ASP A 429 -4.74 14.70 14.51
C ASP A 429 -4.32 13.22 14.62
N THR A 430 -3.60 12.71 13.63
CA THR A 430 -3.05 11.35 13.60
C THR A 430 -1.53 11.32 13.81
N PHE A 431 -0.94 12.42 14.31
CA PHE A 431 0.51 12.52 14.58
C PHE A 431 1.39 12.14 13.37
N GLY A 432 0.95 12.51 12.17
CA GLY A 432 1.67 12.27 10.93
C GLY A 432 1.61 10.83 10.43
N LYS A 433 0.83 9.95 11.11
CA LYS A 433 0.69 8.54 10.78
C LYS A 433 0.21 8.35 9.34
N LEU A 434 0.88 7.48 8.61
CA LEU A 434 0.48 7.01 7.29
C LEU A 434 -0.20 5.64 7.40
N PRO A 435 -1.03 5.25 6.41
CA PRO A 435 -1.54 3.89 6.32
C PRO A 435 -0.39 2.87 6.35
N LEU A 436 -0.62 1.70 6.96
CA LEU A 436 0.32 0.59 6.85
C LEU A 436 0.47 0.23 5.38
N GLN A 437 1.71 0.24 4.90
CA GLN A 437 2.02 0.03 3.48
C GLN A 437 3.20 -0.90 3.34
N ASN A 438 3.17 -1.77 2.33
CA ASN A 438 4.35 -2.50 1.90
C ASN A 438 5.16 -1.69 0.87
N LEU A 439 6.35 -2.19 0.50
CA LEU A 439 7.22 -1.51 -0.45
C LEU A 439 6.57 -1.26 -1.83
N SER A 440 5.73 -2.19 -2.31
CA SER A 440 5.01 -1.99 -3.58
C SER A 440 4.08 -0.79 -3.50
N GLN A 441 3.29 -0.71 -2.43
CA GLN A 441 2.37 0.41 -2.19
C GLN A 441 3.14 1.73 -2.00
N ILE A 442 4.33 1.68 -1.39
CA ILE A 442 5.21 2.86 -1.26
C ILE A 442 5.59 3.38 -2.67
N PHE A 443 6.03 2.53 -3.59
CA PHE A 443 6.35 2.94 -4.97
C PHE A 443 5.12 3.35 -5.80
N GLU A 444 3.94 2.79 -5.52
CA GLU A 444 2.71 3.13 -6.24
C GLU A 444 2.11 4.47 -5.79
N ASN A 445 2.21 4.80 -4.51
CA ASN A 445 1.56 5.97 -3.91
C ASN A 445 2.49 7.17 -3.71
N ASN A 446 3.80 7.01 -3.92
CA ASN A 446 4.80 8.06 -3.72
C ASN A 446 5.72 8.21 -4.94
N SER A 447 6.61 9.20 -4.86
CA SER A 447 7.63 9.43 -5.88
C SER A 447 8.67 8.29 -5.90
N VAL A 448 9.35 8.12 -7.04
CA VAL A 448 10.42 7.11 -7.16
C VAL A 448 11.55 7.35 -6.14
N PRO A 449 12.08 8.57 -5.94
CA PRO A 449 13.09 8.84 -4.90
C PRO A 449 12.65 8.39 -3.51
N PHE A 450 11.38 8.64 -3.17
CA PHE A 450 10.82 8.20 -1.89
C PHE A 450 10.87 6.68 -1.76
N GLY A 451 10.45 5.93 -2.79
CA GLY A 451 10.51 4.46 -2.77
C GLY A 451 11.94 3.91 -2.75
N LEU A 452 12.86 4.49 -3.53
CA LEU A 452 14.28 4.09 -3.54
C LEU A 452 14.94 4.28 -2.18
N SER A 453 14.47 5.27 -1.39
CA SER A 453 14.97 5.47 -0.03
C SER A 453 14.75 4.26 0.88
N PHE A 454 13.83 3.32 0.59
CA PHE A 454 13.61 2.13 1.41
C PHE A 454 14.51 0.94 1.03
N LEU A 455 15.30 1.05 -0.03
CA LEU A 455 16.19 -0.02 -0.49
C LEU A 455 17.57 0.09 0.19
N ASP A 456 17.62 0.05 1.53
CA ASP A 456 18.81 0.38 2.34
C ASP A 456 20.05 -0.48 2.06
N LYS A 457 19.86 -1.71 1.56
CA LYS A 457 20.96 -2.57 1.10
C LYS A 457 21.67 -2.03 -0.14
N LEU A 458 20.91 -1.35 -1.00
CA LEU A 458 21.41 -0.77 -2.24
C LEU A 458 21.81 0.69 -2.05
N PHE A 459 20.96 1.49 -1.40
CA PHE A 459 21.17 2.91 -1.10
C PHE A 459 21.34 3.10 0.40
N THR A 460 22.54 2.81 0.90
CA THR A 460 22.84 2.92 2.33
C THR A 460 22.62 4.34 2.81
N PRO A 461 21.68 4.58 3.76
CA PRO A 461 21.43 5.92 4.26
C PRO A 461 22.69 6.53 4.87
N LYS A 462 22.95 7.81 4.60
CA LYS A 462 24.08 8.50 5.23
C LYS A 462 23.77 8.75 6.69
N SER A 463 24.56 8.14 7.57
CA SER A 463 24.45 8.34 9.02
C SER A 463 25.01 9.72 9.40
N THR A 464 24.23 10.47 10.18
CA THR A 464 24.56 11.84 10.61
C THR A 464 24.15 12.04 12.06
N THR A 465 24.63 13.10 12.71
CA THR A 465 24.23 13.48 14.07
C THR A 465 23.84 14.94 14.03
N GLN A 466 22.64 15.27 14.53
CA GLN A 466 22.16 16.66 14.64
C GLN A 466 22.33 17.48 13.33
N ILE A 467 22.01 16.87 12.19
CA ILE A 467 22.18 17.50 10.87
C ILE A 467 21.26 18.72 10.70
N LEU A 468 20.06 18.69 11.30
CA LEU A 468 19.13 19.82 11.32
C LEU A 468 19.39 20.73 12.52
N SER A 469 19.31 20.19 13.75
CA SER A 469 19.33 20.99 14.98
C SER A 469 20.63 21.74 15.20
N LYS A 470 21.75 21.21 14.71
CA LYS A 470 23.06 21.83 14.88
C LYS A 470 23.69 22.26 13.56
N THR A 471 23.91 21.32 12.65
CA THR A 471 24.69 21.61 11.43
C THR A 471 23.99 22.63 10.53
N LEU A 472 22.72 22.40 10.20
CA LEU A 472 21.93 23.33 9.41
C LEU A 472 21.66 24.64 10.16
N PHE A 473 21.31 24.55 11.45
CA PHE A 473 21.04 25.70 12.29
C PHE A 473 22.23 26.68 12.33
N ASP A 474 23.44 26.18 12.60
CA ASP A 474 24.66 27.00 12.67
C ASP A 474 25.02 27.62 11.30
N LYS A 475 24.79 26.90 10.20
CA LYS A 475 24.97 27.44 8.84
C LYS A 475 23.98 28.57 8.54
N ILE A 476 22.70 28.38 8.86
CA ILE A 476 21.69 29.45 8.69
C ILE A 476 22.06 30.66 9.56
N LYS A 477 22.45 30.44 10.81
CA LYS A 477 22.88 31.49 11.75
C LYS A 477 24.05 32.31 11.19
N SER A 478 25.10 31.64 10.70
CA SER A 478 26.31 32.30 10.20
C SER A 478 26.14 32.92 8.80
N GLU A 479 25.29 32.37 7.93
CA GLU A 479 25.11 32.86 6.56
C GLU A 479 24.00 33.92 6.44
N VAL A 480 22.86 33.71 7.11
CA VAL A 480 21.67 34.58 7.03
C VAL A 480 21.66 35.61 8.17
N PHE A 481 22.08 35.21 9.38
CA PHE A 481 22.03 36.05 10.59
C PHE A 481 23.40 36.59 11.02
N LYS A 482 24.41 36.61 10.15
CA LYS A 482 25.80 37.04 10.47
C LYS A 482 25.92 38.31 11.32
N ASN A 483 25.05 39.30 11.09
CA ASN A 483 25.06 40.59 11.81
C ASN A 483 24.00 40.67 12.92
N ASN A 484 23.23 39.61 13.13
CA ASN A 484 22.10 39.50 14.05
C ASN A 484 22.02 38.10 14.69
N GLU A 485 23.17 37.46 14.98
CA GLU A 485 23.20 36.08 15.46
C GLU A 485 22.46 35.89 16.80
N ASN A 486 22.35 36.95 17.58
CA ASN A 486 21.58 37.00 18.83
C ASN A 486 20.06 36.88 18.63
N LEU A 487 19.54 37.06 17.41
CA LEU A 487 18.14 36.75 17.08
C LEU A 487 17.88 35.25 16.97
N LEU A 488 18.94 34.45 16.87
CA LEU A 488 18.88 32.99 16.75
C LEU A 488 19.72 32.31 17.86
N PRO A 489 19.37 32.50 19.14
CA PRO A 489 20.09 31.89 20.26
C PRO A 489 19.89 30.37 20.31
N GLU A 490 20.81 29.61 20.89
CA GLU A 490 20.57 28.17 21.09
C GLU A 490 19.39 27.96 22.05
N SER A 491 18.51 26.99 21.78
CA SER A 491 17.29 26.75 22.59
C SER A 491 17.57 26.50 24.08
N SER A 492 18.72 25.88 24.40
CA SER A 492 19.17 25.66 25.78
C SER A 492 19.35 26.94 26.57
N THR A 493 19.72 28.05 25.92
CA THR A 493 19.89 29.37 26.56
C THR A 493 18.57 30.06 26.89
N LEU A 494 17.47 29.57 26.32
CA LEU A 494 16.13 30.09 26.55
C LEU A 494 15.43 29.38 27.72
N VAL A 495 15.97 28.30 28.25
CA VAL A 495 15.43 27.61 29.43
C VAL A 495 15.43 28.57 30.63
N GLY A 496 14.30 28.63 31.34
CA GLY A 496 14.08 29.56 32.46
C GLY A 496 13.65 30.97 32.06
N LYS A 497 13.63 31.31 30.76
CA LYS A 497 13.03 32.56 30.25
C LYS A 497 11.52 32.53 30.36
N THR A 498 10.93 33.72 30.47
CA THR A 498 9.47 33.87 30.52
C THR A 498 8.84 33.61 29.15
N VAL A 499 7.58 33.18 29.15
CA VAL A 499 6.78 33.01 27.92
C VAL A 499 6.74 34.31 27.09
N ALA A 500 6.70 35.48 27.75
CA ALA A 500 6.70 36.78 27.09
C ALA A 500 8.03 37.08 26.37
N GLU A 501 9.18 36.78 27.01
CA GLU A 501 10.50 36.94 26.39
C GLU A 501 10.64 36.07 25.13
N ILE A 502 10.15 34.82 25.18
CA ILE A 502 10.23 33.89 24.04
C ILE A 502 9.33 34.37 22.89
N LYS A 503 8.12 34.86 23.21
CA LYS A 503 7.23 35.48 22.20
C LYS A 503 7.88 36.69 21.53
N GLU A 504 8.60 37.51 22.29
CA GLU A 504 9.31 38.67 21.74
C GLU A 504 10.48 38.26 20.84
N ILE A 505 11.22 37.19 21.18
CA ILE A 505 12.25 36.62 20.29
C ILE A 505 11.61 36.15 18.98
N ASN A 506 10.54 35.36 19.04
CA ASN A 506 9.83 34.88 17.85
C ASN A 506 9.30 36.03 16.99
N ARG A 507 8.78 37.10 17.60
CA ARG A 507 8.31 38.31 16.90
C ARG A 507 9.47 39.00 16.15
N ARG A 508 10.61 39.21 16.81
CA ARG A 508 11.79 39.83 16.19
C ARG A 508 12.39 38.95 15.09
N LEU A 509 12.39 37.64 15.27
CA LEU A 509 12.82 36.67 14.28
C LEU A 509 11.94 36.77 13.02
N LYS A 510 10.62 36.78 13.20
CA LYS A 510 9.66 36.98 12.11
C LYS A 510 9.89 38.30 11.37
N ASP A 511 9.95 39.42 12.10
CA ASP A 511 10.18 40.75 11.51
C ASP A 511 11.47 40.81 10.68
N PHE A 512 12.51 40.09 11.10
CA PHE A 512 13.77 39.99 10.37
C PHE A 512 13.61 39.16 9.10
N ILE A 513 13.00 37.96 9.20
CA ILE A 513 12.81 37.05 8.05
C ILE A 513 11.91 37.68 6.98
N GLU A 514 10.85 38.38 7.37
CA GLU A 514 9.95 39.07 6.43
C GLU A 514 10.68 40.14 5.59
N LYS A 515 11.71 40.76 6.16
CA LYS A 515 12.53 41.81 5.52
C LYS A 515 13.68 41.28 4.68
N LEU A 516 13.98 39.98 4.70
CA LEU A 516 15.04 39.41 3.88
C LEU A 516 14.79 39.69 2.39
N SER A 517 15.81 40.12 1.68
CA SER A 517 15.80 40.14 0.22
C SER A 517 15.86 38.71 -0.35
N ASP A 518 15.54 38.53 -1.63
CA ASP A 518 15.67 37.23 -2.30
C ASP A 518 17.12 36.72 -2.28
N THR A 519 18.10 37.63 -2.31
CA THR A 519 19.52 37.28 -2.21
C THR A 519 19.88 36.74 -0.83
N GLU A 520 19.33 37.32 0.24
CA GLU A 520 19.56 36.83 1.61
C GLU A 520 18.77 35.54 1.88
N LEU A 521 17.56 35.40 1.33
CA LEU A 521 16.80 34.16 1.38
C LEU A 521 17.52 33.02 0.65
N ASN A 522 18.17 33.31 -0.48
CA ASN A 522 19.00 32.33 -1.19
C ASN A 522 20.15 31.80 -0.32
N LYS A 523 20.70 32.60 0.61
CA LYS A 523 21.71 32.08 1.56
C LYS A 523 21.15 31.02 2.50
N ALA A 524 19.87 31.12 2.88
CA ALA A 524 19.22 30.02 3.60
C ALA A 524 19.19 28.75 2.73
N GLY A 525 18.85 28.89 1.45
CA GLY A 525 18.92 27.81 0.46
C GLY A 525 20.33 27.23 0.26
N GLU A 526 21.37 28.06 0.32
CA GLU A 526 22.77 27.62 0.30
C GLU A 526 23.14 26.86 1.56
N ALA A 527 22.70 27.30 2.74
CA ALA A 527 22.90 26.57 4.00
C ALA A 527 22.31 25.16 3.93
N PHE A 528 21.10 24.98 3.38
CA PHE A 528 20.52 23.66 3.12
C PHE A 528 21.38 22.83 2.17
N ARG A 529 21.70 23.37 0.99
CA ARG A 529 22.55 22.70 -0.01
C ARG A 529 23.89 22.25 0.60
N ASN A 530 24.54 23.14 1.36
CA ASN A 530 25.84 22.93 1.98
C ASN A 530 25.77 21.98 3.19
N THR A 531 24.59 21.71 3.73
CA THR A 531 24.40 20.77 4.86
C THR A 531 24.28 19.35 4.35
N PHE A 532 23.48 19.14 3.31
CA PHE A 532 23.21 17.81 2.78
C PHE A 532 24.17 17.39 1.66
N GLY A 533 24.80 18.33 0.96
CA GLY A 533 25.73 18.02 -0.14
C GLY A 533 27.06 17.40 0.32
N GLU A 534 27.54 16.37 -0.37
CA GLU A 534 28.75 15.62 0.01
C GLU A 534 30.07 16.38 -0.16
N GLN A 535 30.21 17.23 -1.17
CA GLN A 535 31.47 17.91 -1.48
C GLN A 535 31.27 19.40 -1.69
N THR A 536 32.27 20.20 -1.31
CA THR A 536 32.30 21.67 -1.48
C THR A 536 32.13 22.12 -2.93
N ASN A 537 32.44 21.26 -3.90
CA ASN A 537 32.28 21.55 -5.34
C ASN A 537 31.26 20.62 -6.02
N ASN A 538 30.64 19.68 -5.29
CA ASN A 538 29.66 18.73 -5.81
C ASN A 538 28.61 18.46 -4.72
N PHE A 539 27.58 19.30 -4.67
CA PHE A 539 26.53 19.24 -3.65
C PHE A 539 25.43 18.22 -3.98
N ARG A 540 25.84 17.05 -4.47
CA ARG A 540 24.92 15.92 -4.62
C ARG A 540 24.51 15.40 -3.25
N ILE A 541 23.29 14.90 -3.16
CA ILE A 541 22.70 14.39 -1.93
C ILE A 541 22.50 12.88 -1.98
N HIS A 542 22.44 12.24 -0.82
CA HIS A 542 21.96 10.86 -0.72
C HIS A 542 20.42 10.83 -0.81
N TYR A 543 19.86 9.69 -1.25
CA TYR A 543 18.40 9.48 -1.18
C TYR A 543 17.86 9.61 0.23
N SER A 544 18.66 9.21 1.22
CA SER A 544 18.26 9.33 2.61
C SER A 544 19.42 9.49 3.57
N TYR A 545 19.10 10.07 4.72
CA TYR A 545 19.98 10.25 5.85
C TYR A 545 19.31 9.66 7.09
N THR A 546 20.09 9.05 7.97
CA THR A 546 19.61 8.56 9.27
C THR A 546 20.30 9.31 10.39
N LEU A 547 19.58 9.52 11.49
CA LEU A 547 20.11 10.17 12.68
C LEU A 547 20.73 9.11 13.59
N THR A 548 22.00 9.27 13.96
CA THR A 548 22.73 8.29 14.79
C THR A 548 22.16 8.22 16.21
N ASP A 549 21.72 9.37 16.72
CA ASP A 549 21.05 9.56 18.00
C ASP A 549 19.58 9.11 17.99
N ASN A 550 19.00 8.93 16.80
CA ASN A 550 17.63 8.44 16.63
C ASN A 550 17.51 7.63 15.32
N PRO A 551 17.98 6.37 15.29
CA PRO A 551 18.14 5.60 14.04
C PRO A 551 16.83 5.29 13.32
N ASN A 552 15.70 5.45 14.01
CA ASN A 552 14.37 5.26 13.45
C ASN A 552 13.86 6.50 12.68
N ILE A 553 14.57 7.63 12.75
CA ILE A 553 14.29 8.82 11.93
C ILE A 553 15.13 8.76 10.65
N LYS A 554 14.43 8.95 9.54
CA LYS A 554 14.99 9.03 8.19
C LYS A 554 14.60 10.35 7.55
N ILE A 555 15.58 11.06 7.02
CA ILE A 555 15.37 12.25 6.20
C ILE A 555 15.42 11.81 4.75
N VAL A 556 14.35 12.03 3.99
CA VAL A 556 14.19 11.61 2.59
C VAL A 556 13.90 12.84 1.74
N PHE A 557 14.40 12.86 0.51
CA PHE A 557 14.17 13.95 -0.44
C PHE A 557 13.38 13.48 -1.65
N ASP A 558 12.35 14.25 -2.01
CA ASP A 558 11.64 14.06 -3.27
C ASP A 558 11.12 15.37 -3.87
N ASP A 559 10.26 15.26 -4.90
CA ASP A 559 9.64 16.38 -5.59
C ASP A 559 8.70 17.23 -4.71
N LYS A 560 8.23 16.67 -3.59
CA LYS A 560 7.42 17.38 -2.59
C LYS A 560 8.30 18.16 -1.61
N GLY A 561 9.57 17.78 -1.46
CA GLY A 561 10.57 18.48 -0.64
C GLY A 561 11.31 17.52 0.29
N MET A 562 11.81 18.07 1.39
CA MET A 562 12.42 17.27 2.46
C MET A 562 11.32 16.62 3.32
N GLN A 563 11.45 15.33 3.60
CA GLN A 563 10.50 14.57 4.40
C GLN A 563 11.21 13.96 5.60
N ILE A 564 10.65 14.16 6.78
CA ILE A 564 11.11 13.52 8.02
C ILE A 564 10.20 12.34 8.28
N LEU A 565 10.76 11.13 8.25
CA LEU A 565 10.04 9.88 8.41
C LEU A 565 10.48 9.20 9.70
N LYS A 566 9.51 8.81 10.53
CA LYS A 566 9.74 7.79 11.54
C LYS A 566 9.26 6.47 10.95
N VAL A 567 10.16 5.52 10.72
CA VAL A 567 9.84 4.25 10.05
C VAL A 567 10.08 3.09 11.01
N SER A 568 9.17 2.12 11.03
CA SER A 568 9.35 0.84 11.71
C SER A 568 8.82 -0.27 10.83
N GLN A 569 9.59 -1.34 10.71
CA GLN A 569 9.20 -2.49 9.91
C GLN A 569 8.44 -3.51 10.77
N ILE A 570 7.36 -4.05 10.24
CA ILE A 570 6.51 -5.05 10.91
C ILE A 570 6.88 -6.43 10.38
N LYS A 571 7.56 -7.23 11.21
CA LYS A 571 8.05 -8.58 10.85
C LYS A 571 7.25 -9.72 11.48
N THR A 572 6.49 -9.44 12.53
CA THR A 572 5.80 -10.46 13.32
C THR A 572 4.36 -10.06 13.60
N TRP A 573 3.52 -11.06 13.87
CA TRP A 573 2.16 -10.84 14.37
C TRP A 573 2.18 -9.95 15.61
N ASP A 574 3.04 -10.21 16.60
CA ASP A 574 3.06 -9.43 17.84
C ASP A 574 3.33 -7.94 17.61
N ALA A 575 4.23 -7.60 16.68
CA ALA A 575 4.50 -6.21 16.33
C ALA A 575 3.30 -5.55 15.64
N PHE A 576 2.60 -6.29 14.77
CA PHE A 576 1.37 -5.85 14.14
C PHE A 576 0.24 -5.67 15.17
N ASP A 577 0.06 -6.65 16.05
CA ASP A 577 -0.98 -6.71 17.07
C ASP A 577 -0.82 -5.58 18.10
N GLN A 578 0.40 -5.24 18.49
CA GLN A 578 0.68 -4.07 19.33
C GLN A 578 0.23 -2.75 18.70
N ILE A 579 0.39 -2.61 17.38
CA ILE A 579 -0.11 -1.44 16.65
C ILE A 579 -1.63 -1.43 16.68
N ILE A 580 -2.26 -2.57 16.38
CA ILE A 580 -3.71 -2.73 16.40
C ILE A 580 -4.31 -2.45 17.79
N HIS A 581 -3.67 -2.91 18.87
CA HIS A 581 -4.11 -2.65 20.25
C HIS A 581 -4.18 -1.16 20.57
N LYS A 582 -3.16 -0.39 20.17
CA LYS A 582 -3.15 1.05 20.37
C LYS A 582 -4.32 1.69 19.63
N GLU A 583 -4.52 1.33 18.37
CA GLU A 583 -5.62 1.83 17.56
C GLU A 583 -7.01 1.45 18.10
N LEU A 584 -7.16 0.23 18.61
CA LEU A 584 -8.39 -0.23 19.25
C LEU A 584 -8.69 0.55 20.52
N GLN A 585 -7.68 0.84 21.34
CA GLN A 585 -7.87 1.65 22.53
C GLN A 585 -8.28 3.10 22.19
N LEU A 586 -7.68 3.71 21.16
CA LEU A 586 -8.11 5.02 20.66
C LEU A 586 -9.56 4.97 20.16
N LYS A 587 -9.90 3.93 19.38
CA LYS A 587 -11.25 3.72 18.87
C LYS A 587 -12.26 3.50 19.99
N ALA A 588 -11.88 2.81 21.06
CA ALA A 588 -12.71 2.64 22.24
C ALA A 588 -12.93 3.99 22.94
N ASN A 589 -11.86 4.76 23.17
CA ASN A 589 -11.92 6.06 23.83
C ASN A 589 -12.71 7.11 23.04
N ASN A 590 -12.76 7.01 21.70
CA ASN A 590 -13.59 7.86 20.84
C ASN A 590 -15.08 7.89 21.24
N GLN A 591 -15.56 6.83 21.89
CA GLN A 591 -16.94 6.74 22.40
C GLN A 591 -17.22 7.79 23.48
N PHE A 592 -16.21 8.22 24.24
CA PHE A 592 -16.33 9.20 25.32
C PHE A 592 -15.75 10.56 24.93
N ASP A 593 -14.74 10.59 24.07
CA ASP A 593 -14.18 11.82 23.50
C ASP A 593 -14.01 11.70 21.98
N ASN A 594 -14.90 12.35 21.24
CA ASN A 594 -14.90 12.33 19.77
C ASN A 594 -13.67 12.98 19.13
N LYS A 595 -12.82 13.65 19.92
CA LYS A 595 -11.53 14.21 19.47
C LYS A 595 -10.43 13.15 19.37
N ILE A 596 -10.61 12.00 20.00
CA ILE A 596 -9.67 10.87 19.92
C ILE A 596 -10.08 10.01 18.73
N ASN A 597 -9.27 9.91 17.68
CA ASN A 597 -9.56 9.05 16.53
C ASN A 597 -8.49 7.96 16.38
N SER A 598 -8.86 6.87 15.70
CA SER A 598 -7.87 5.91 15.22
C SER A 598 -7.12 6.51 14.03
N ASN A 599 -5.83 6.21 13.96
CA ASN A 599 -4.85 6.79 13.05
C ASN A 599 -4.53 5.87 11.85
N ILE A 600 -5.09 4.64 11.82
CA ILE A 600 -4.85 3.67 10.75
C ILE A 600 -6.08 3.47 9.87
N ASN A 601 -5.86 3.55 8.56
CA ASN A 601 -6.84 3.11 7.57
C ASN A 601 -6.64 1.62 7.23
N LEU A 602 -7.55 0.78 7.71
CA LEU A 602 -7.53 -0.67 7.45
C LEU A 602 -8.04 -1.04 6.04
N SER A 603 -8.72 -0.15 5.32
CA SER A 603 -9.32 -0.50 4.02
C SER A 603 -8.29 -0.77 2.91
N SER A 604 -7.09 -0.18 3.02
CA SER A 604 -5.98 -0.42 2.10
C SER A 604 -5.14 -1.64 2.48
N LEU A 605 -5.25 -2.11 3.72
CA LEU A 605 -4.51 -3.25 4.22
C LEU A 605 -4.98 -4.51 3.48
N LEU A 606 -4.04 -5.25 2.89
CA LEU A 606 -4.34 -6.44 2.08
C LEU A 606 -5.21 -6.20 0.84
N SER A 607 -5.38 -4.95 0.39
CA SER A 607 -6.11 -4.64 -0.85
C SER A 607 -5.55 -5.39 -2.08
N GLU A 608 -4.25 -5.67 -2.08
CA GLU A 608 -3.57 -6.38 -3.16
C GLU A 608 -3.91 -7.87 -3.24
N VAL A 609 -4.40 -8.47 -2.15
CA VAL A 609 -4.83 -9.87 -2.09
C VAL A 609 -6.35 -10.03 -2.19
N GLN A 610 -7.11 -8.92 -2.29
CA GLN A 610 -8.55 -8.89 -2.53
C GLN A 610 -8.88 -9.09 -4.03
N ASN A 611 -8.38 -10.16 -4.63
CA ASN A 611 -8.67 -10.51 -6.02
C ASN A 611 -8.92 -12.01 -6.19
N ASP A 612 -9.64 -12.35 -7.25
CA ASP A 612 -10.08 -13.69 -7.60
C ASP A 612 -8.92 -14.64 -7.91
N ASP A 613 -7.80 -14.14 -8.42
CA ASP A 613 -6.61 -14.96 -8.64
C ASP A 613 -5.92 -15.37 -7.32
N PHE A 614 -5.77 -14.44 -6.37
CA PHE A 614 -5.21 -14.73 -5.05
C PHE A 614 -6.16 -15.65 -4.26
N ALA A 615 -7.46 -15.41 -4.35
CA ALA A 615 -8.46 -16.27 -3.73
C ALA A 615 -8.41 -17.70 -4.32
N LEU A 616 -8.26 -17.83 -5.64
CA LEU A 616 -8.07 -19.12 -6.30
C LEU A 616 -6.80 -19.79 -5.80
N TYR A 617 -5.67 -19.07 -5.74
CA TYR A 617 -4.40 -19.60 -5.25
C TYR A 617 -4.43 -20.06 -3.80
N SER A 618 -5.03 -19.26 -2.91
CA SER A 618 -5.17 -19.64 -1.51
C SER A 618 -6.13 -20.81 -1.29
N SER A 619 -7.12 -20.98 -2.18
CA SER A 619 -8.17 -22.00 -2.01
C SER A 619 -7.97 -23.26 -2.85
N ILE A 620 -7.07 -23.27 -3.84
CA ILE A 620 -6.88 -24.44 -4.73
C ILE A 620 -6.38 -25.68 -3.98
N LYS A 621 -5.78 -25.49 -2.80
CA LYS A 621 -5.34 -26.55 -1.89
C LYS A 621 -6.47 -27.08 -0.98
N ASP A 622 -7.61 -26.37 -0.88
CA ASP A 622 -8.77 -26.82 -0.11
C ASP A 622 -9.51 -27.93 -0.88
N LYS A 623 -9.53 -29.13 -0.31
CA LYS A 623 -10.23 -30.30 -0.89
C LYS A 623 -11.69 -30.01 -1.22
N LYS A 624 -12.39 -29.25 -0.37
CA LYS A 624 -13.81 -28.92 -0.61
C LYS A 624 -13.97 -28.05 -1.86
N PHE A 625 -13.02 -27.14 -2.09
CA PHE A 625 -13.03 -26.34 -3.30
C PHE A 625 -12.60 -27.17 -4.53
N GLN A 626 -11.65 -28.08 -4.39
CA GLN A 626 -11.33 -29.05 -5.45
C GLN A 626 -12.57 -29.86 -5.84
N ASP A 627 -13.37 -30.33 -4.88
CA ASP A 627 -14.63 -31.03 -5.15
C ASP A 627 -15.62 -30.16 -5.94
N VAL A 628 -15.71 -28.86 -5.65
CA VAL A 628 -16.53 -27.89 -6.43
C VAL A 628 -16.03 -27.74 -7.87
N LEU A 629 -14.70 -27.70 -8.06
CA LEU A 629 -14.10 -27.69 -9.40
C LEU A 629 -14.42 -28.97 -10.18
N LEU A 630 -14.32 -30.13 -9.51
CA LEU A 630 -14.54 -31.46 -10.08
C LEU A 630 -16.02 -31.83 -10.24
N ASN A 631 -16.95 -31.08 -9.66
CA ASN A 631 -18.41 -31.29 -9.76
C ASN A 631 -18.99 -30.84 -11.13
N ASP A 632 -18.25 -31.08 -12.21
CA ASP A 632 -18.75 -30.95 -13.58
C ASP A 632 -19.25 -32.33 -14.04
N LYS A 633 -20.55 -32.44 -14.32
CA LYS A 633 -21.16 -33.72 -14.76
C LYS A 633 -20.83 -34.06 -16.22
N LEU A 634 -20.30 -33.11 -16.98
CA LEU A 634 -20.03 -33.27 -18.42
C LEU A 634 -18.60 -33.80 -18.70
N ARG A 635 -17.72 -33.80 -17.70
CA ARG A 635 -16.32 -34.26 -17.82
C ARG A 635 -16.16 -35.69 -17.31
N THR A 636 -15.35 -36.49 -18.02
CA THR A 636 -14.85 -37.79 -17.51
C THR A 636 -13.90 -37.60 -16.33
N GLU A 637 -13.67 -38.63 -15.51
CA GLU A 637 -12.76 -38.52 -14.36
C GLU A 637 -11.34 -38.10 -14.76
N GLN A 638 -10.83 -38.62 -15.88
CA GLN A 638 -9.51 -38.22 -16.39
C GLN A 638 -9.46 -36.73 -16.78
N GLN A 639 -10.50 -36.22 -17.46
CA GLN A 639 -10.61 -34.80 -17.83
C GLN A 639 -10.77 -33.90 -16.61
N LYS A 640 -11.43 -34.38 -15.54
CA LYS A 640 -11.56 -33.65 -14.28
C LYS A 640 -10.21 -33.49 -13.59
N GLN A 641 -9.42 -34.55 -13.53
CA GLN A 641 -8.08 -34.50 -12.93
C GLN A 641 -7.11 -33.64 -13.76
N GLU A 642 -7.20 -33.71 -15.10
CA GLU A 642 -6.44 -32.84 -15.99
C GLU A 642 -6.82 -31.36 -15.82
N TYR A 643 -8.12 -31.05 -15.72
CA TYR A 643 -8.61 -29.72 -15.40
C TYR A 643 -8.07 -29.21 -14.07
N LEU A 644 -8.20 -29.99 -12.99
CA LEU A 644 -7.71 -29.59 -11.68
C LEU A 644 -6.20 -29.34 -11.69
N LYS A 645 -5.44 -30.19 -12.38
CA LYS A 645 -4.00 -29.99 -12.56
C LYS A 645 -3.71 -28.68 -13.31
N ASN A 646 -4.37 -28.43 -14.44
CA ASN A 646 -4.20 -27.21 -15.23
C ASN A 646 -4.51 -25.96 -14.40
N ILE A 647 -5.64 -25.95 -13.67
CA ILE A 647 -6.01 -24.83 -12.80
C ILE A 647 -5.01 -24.65 -11.65
N THR A 648 -4.51 -25.75 -11.07
CA THR A 648 -3.49 -25.69 -10.02
C THR A 648 -2.19 -25.08 -10.54
N ASP A 649 -1.73 -25.51 -11.71
CA ASP A 649 -0.51 -24.99 -12.34
C ASP A 649 -0.69 -23.50 -12.70
N LEU A 650 -1.81 -23.12 -13.30
CA LEU A 650 -2.16 -21.73 -13.61
C LEU A 650 -2.23 -20.85 -12.37
N SER A 651 -2.84 -21.38 -11.30
CA SER A 651 -3.01 -20.67 -10.03
C SER A 651 -1.67 -20.48 -9.30
N ASN A 652 -0.79 -21.48 -9.30
CA ASN A 652 0.56 -21.34 -8.75
C ASN A 652 1.39 -20.30 -9.54
N ASN A 653 1.20 -20.23 -10.87
CA ASN A 653 1.85 -19.25 -11.74
C ASN A 653 1.31 -17.82 -11.55
N PHE A 654 0.10 -17.64 -11.00
CA PHE A 654 -0.45 -16.32 -10.72
C PHE A 654 0.43 -15.55 -9.75
N LEU A 655 0.84 -16.16 -8.64
CA LEU A 655 1.58 -15.45 -7.60
C LEU A 655 2.92 -14.94 -8.16
N VAL A 656 3.59 -15.76 -8.99
CA VAL A 656 4.79 -15.36 -9.72
C VAL A 656 4.49 -14.20 -10.66
N SER A 657 3.40 -14.28 -11.43
CA SER A 657 2.99 -13.24 -12.38
C SER A 657 2.61 -11.93 -11.69
N PHE A 658 1.93 -12.00 -10.55
CA PHE A 658 1.55 -10.86 -9.71
C PHE A 658 2.79 -10.10 -9.23
N VAL A 659 3.75 -10.85 -8.67
CA VAL A 659 5.05 -10.32 -8.23
C VAL A 659 5.83 -9.71 -9.40
N ILE A 660 5.94 -10.43 -10.51
CA ILE A 660 6.61 -9.93 -11.73
C ILE A 660 5.99 -8.61 -12.16
N ASN A 661 4.67 -8.56 -12.24
CA ASN A 661 3.96 -7.37 -12.70
C ASN A 661 4.25 -6.17 -11.79
N LYS A 662 4.21 -6.35 -10.47
CA LYS A 662 4.59 -5.31 -9.50
C LYS A 662 6.04 -4.85 -9.71
N VAL A 663 6.99 -5.77 -9.79
CA VAL A 663 8.41 -5.45 -10.02
C VAL A 663 8.61 -4.72 -11.35
N LEU A 664 7.97 -5.16 -12.43
CA LEU A 664 8.09 -4.55 -13.75
C LEU A 664 7.48 -3.15 -13.79
N LYS A 665 6.32 -2.95 -13.16
CA LYS A 665 5.67 -1.64 -13.04
C LYS A 665 6.56 -0.65 -12.28
N ILE A 666 7.09 -1.08 -11.13
CA ILE A 666 8.04 -0.28 -10.34
C ILE A 666 9.29 0.02 -11.18
N ASN A 667 9.88 -1.00 -11.81
CA ASN A 667 11.08 -0.85 -12.62
C ASN A 667 10.88 0.13 -13.78
N SER A 668 9.73 0.10 -14.47
CA SER A 668 9.42 1.07 -15.55
C SER A 668 9.45 2.52 -15.05
N ASN A 669 8.86 2.78 -13.88
CA ASN A 669 8.88 4.10 -13.25
C ASN A 669 10.30 4.49 -12.84
N VAL A 670 11.07 3.55 -12.29
CA VAL A 670 12.47 3.74 -11.92
C VAL A 670 13.34 4.06 -13.14
N GLN A 671 13.19 3.36 -14.27
CA GLN A 671 13.98 3.64 -15.48
C GLN A 671 13.72 5.05 -16.00
N THR A 672 12.46 5.48 -16.01
CA THR A 672 12.06 6.82 -16.43
C THR A 672 12.72 7.88 -15.55
N TYR A 673 12.67 7.67 -14.23
CA TYR A 673 13.30 8.56 -13.27
C TYR A 673 14.85 8.55 -13.39
N LEU A 674 15.48 7.38 -13.49
CA LEU A 674 16.93 7.24 -13.65
C LEU A 674 17.47 7.98 -14.87
N LYS A 675 16.74 7.97 -15.99
CA LYS A 675 17.15 8.71 -17.18
C LYS A 675 17.31 10.20 -16.89
N LYS A 676 16.33 10.81 -16.20
CA LYS A 676 16.39 12.21 -15.76
C LYS A 676 17.49 12.42 -14.71
N GLU A 677 17.58 11.54 -13.72
CA GLU A 677 18.53 11.66 -12.61
C GLU A 677 19.98 11.60 -13.08
N LEU A 678 20.33 10.68 -13.97
CA LEU A 678 21.71 10.50 -14.45
C LEU A 678 22.15 11.61 -15.43
N GLU A 679 21.20 12.28 -16.07
CA GLU A 679 21.46 13.50 -16.85
C GLU A 679 21.82 14.68 -15.93
N ASN A 680 21.04 14.89 -14.86
CA ASN A 680 21.18 16.04 -13.97
C ASN A 680 22.22 15.84 -12.85
N ARG A 681 22.52 14.58 -12.50
CA ARG A 681 23.52 14.17 -11.50
C ARG A 681 23.31 14.86 -10.16
N LEU A 682 22.11 14.73 -9.59
CA LEU A 682 21.73 15.37 -8.32
C LEU A 682 21.96 14.45 -7.12
N VAL A 683 21.92 13.14 -7.33
CA VAL A 683 22.10 12.13 -6.30
C VAL A 683 23.54 11.58 -6.28
N ASP A 684 24.12 11.50 -5.09
CA ASP A 684 25.50 11.07 -4.86
C ASP A 684 25.64 9.54 -4.81
N ASP A 685 24.53 8.81 -4.66
CA ASP A 685 24.53 7.35 -4.62
C ASP A 685 24.94 6.68 -5.94
N TYR A 686 25.02 7.44 -7.03
CA TYR A 686 25.46 6.98 -8.34
C TYR A 686 26.87 7.43 -8.68
N VAL A 687 27.59 6.56 -9.37
CA VAL A 687 28.94 6.82 -9.87
C VAL A 687 29.10 6.24 -11.26
N PHE A 688 29.81 6.96 -12.13
CA PHE A 688 30.10 6.49 -13.47
C PHE A 688 31.28 5.51 -13.44
N ASN A 689 31.06 4.27 -13.86
CA ASN A 689 32.11 3.28 -14.01
C ASN A 689 32.84 3.50 -15.35
N ASP A 690 34.04 4.08 -15.28
CA ASP A 690 34.83 4.40 -16.47
C ASP A 690 35.29 3.17 -17.27
N GLN A 691 35.48 2.02 -16.61
CA GLN A 691 35.92 0.79 -17.26
C GLN A 691 34.80 0.16 -18.07
N GLN A 692 33.59 0.13 -17.52
CA GLN A 692 32.42 -0.51 -18.12
C GLN A 692 31.51 0.47 -18.88
N LYS A 693 31.79 1.77 -18.81
CA LYS A 693 31.08 2.87 -19.50
C LYS A 693 29.58 2.93 -19.19
N PHE A 694 29.21 2.74 -17.93
CA PHE A 694 27.84 2.92 -17.44
C PHE A 694 27.78 3.54 -16.05
N TRP A 695 26.62 4.06 -15.67
CA TRP A 695 26.34 4.48 -14.29
C TRP A 695 26.00 3.28 -13.41
N ALA A 696 26.66 3.19 -12.26
CA ALA A 696 26.47 2.17 -11.24
C ALA A 696 25.95 2.80 -9.94
N VAL A 697 25.36 1.99 -9.07
CA VAL A 697 25.15 2.37 -7.67
C VAL A 697 26.47 2.13 -6.92
N LYS A 698 26.86 3.03 -6.02
CA LYS A 698 28.15 2.95 -5.30
C LYS A 698 28.39 1.62 -4.58
N THR A 699 27.34 0.97 -4.09
CA THR A 699 27.40 -0.32 -3.39
C THR A 699 27.52 -1.51 -4.35
N GLN A 700 27.24 -1.33 -5.65
CA GLN A 700 27.24 -2.38 -6.68
C GLN A 700 27.88 -1.88 -7.98
N MET A 701 29.19 -1.61 -7.91
CA MET A 701 29.98 -0.99 -8.99
C MET A 701 30.10 -1.82 -10.27
N ASP A 702 29.89 -3.13 -10.17
CA ASP A 702 30.00 -4.11 -11.26
C ASP A 702 28.72 -4.22 -12.09
N LYS A 703 27.65 -3.53 -11.70
CA LYS A 703 26.34 -3.58 -12.35
C LYS A 703 25.84 -2.19 -12.72
N LYS A 704 25.16 -2.10 -13.86
CA LYS A 704 24.42 -0.88 -14.25
C LYS A 704 23.38 -0.58 -13.19
N ALA A 705 23.21 0.69 -12.82
CA ALA A 705 22.29 1.13 -11.76
C ALA A 705 20.86 0.58 -11.94
N SER A 706 20.36 0.61 -13.18
CA SER A 706 19.07 0.01 -13.54
C SER A 706 18.97 -1.48 -13.19
N GLN A 707 20.05 -2.24 -13.38
CA GLN A 707 20.11 -3.67 -13.09
C GLN A 707 20.24 -3.91 -11.59
N ALA A 708 21.06 -3.13 -10.89
CA ALA A 708 21.23 -3.24 -9.45
C ALA A 708 19.91 -2.97 -8.70
N ILE A 709 19.15 -1.95 -9.11
CA ILE A 709 17.82 -1.69 -8.54
C ILE A 709 16.84 -2.82 -8.86
N LEU A 710 16.84 -3.33 -10.09
CA LEU A 710 15.99 -4.48 -10.44
C LEU A 710 16.33 -5.71 -9.59
N ASP A 711 17.60 -6.06 -9.43
CA ASP A 711 18.04 -7.20 -8.62
C ASP A 711 17.65 -7.05 -7.14
N GLU A 712 17.71 -5.82 -6.61
CA GLU A 712 17.28 -5.53 -5.24
C GLU A 712 15.75 -5.65 -5.11
N LEU A 713 14.98 -5.05 -6.02
CA LEU A 713 13.52 -5.21 -6.05
C LEU A 713 13.14 -6.69 -6.16
N GLN A 714 13.83 -7.45 -7.00
CA GLN A 714 13.62 -8.89 -7.09
C GLN A 714 13.87 -9.62 -5.78
N THR A 715 14.76 -9.11 -4.91
CA THR A 715 15.02 -9.68 -3.59
C THR A 715 13.92 -9.33 -2.58
N TRP A 716 13.35 -8.13 -2.68
CA TRP A 716 12.21 -7.69 -1.86
C TRP A 716 10.87 -8.32 -2.25
N PHE A 717 10.80 -8.83 -3.47
CA PHE A 717 9.62 -9.45 -4.04
C PHE A 717 9.94 -10.86 -4.54
N LYS A 718 10.76 -11.65 -3.83
CA LYS A 718 10.82 -13.09 -4.13
C LYS A 718 9.52 -13.73 -3.68
N LEU A 719 9.25 -14.92 -4.18
CA LEU A 719 8.25 -15.78 -3.53
C LEU A 719 9.01 -16.71 -2.62
N GLY A 720 8.46 -16.96 -1.42
CA GLY A 720 8.96 -18.02 -0.57
C GLY A 720 9.07 -19.33 -1.36
N ASN A 721 10.12 -20.11 -1.11
CA ASN A 721 10.16 -21.47 -1.60
C ASN A 721 9.05 -22.24 -0.85
N ASN A 722 7.92 -22.45 -1.52
CA ASN A 722 6.85 -23.32 -1.03
C ASN A 722 7.17 -24.78 -1.29
#